data_AF-A0A2N1JHH2-F1
#
_entry.id   AF-A0A2N1JHH2-F1
#
_cell.length_a   1.000
_cell.length_b   1.000
_cell.length_c   1.000
_cell.angle_alpha   90.00
_cell.angle_beta   90.00
_cell.angle_gamma   90.00
#
_symmetry.space_group_name_H-M   'P 1'
#
loop_
_entity.id
_entity.type
_entity.pdbx_description
1 polymer ?
#
loop_
_entity_poly.entity_id
_entity_poly.type
_entity_poly.pdbx_seq_one_letter_code
_entity_poly.pdbx_strand_id
1 'polypeptide(L)'
;MRGFGQYVRRVSTVPIQQHAPRSVQLVSAAQVCNTLGNARLVVDVALKTAFFSTSVEPSAASLRLSPAARFGNSKVEGQNAVHFPHALELEVQSTMEHCPSVQLRRDTHQLRLLTQSTRRDALTLPSALHFEKNLPEKRANAVYAATHLCARYAVLVRILDQVKRRILVSHGDYTPQKIIDWNCSAGDALWASVSVFGGPFAYASEAWSHSLLTMAVQYYRQATRKRADAWAEQLAQADISLRLRGDTPVHYGPTLPDADANSETLGINAFGLGALPSDEARGRQVLRMWKSDAAVLVLVEEATARGFACIAAARAQLMALSRDTDVPCHVVAPWPHDDPCILTHAGMQEGHKKPRNLPDMLAYTQMYYLPPSVRSSLHLKTDGHRLRQFCYLIVQKTPRPSVSNVAAKLGAQIRKDPVLVHAALDEMAAVSKRGILDTLRSGRRAAQVIEEVAQDAEISGAPGECADDAVQACVHALEATGFNADQALKLDAYQWPRILQTPLKKGGHVTMDAYMPSGAIQRFTVAKSSGRQAYQDARKARHGDLFPHYDLASTPNTLAPSVAEMRANAQTPVEPDLLIDAMLAAPNTDRAAHAQQILDAARRTMNTPKHNMERLPHAEAYAYQHLGPEAQHYARIGGSSVQPKSRYAPKRTGRTSRKPNRRVLDEEMQGWDT
;
A
#
# COMPACT_ATOMS: atom_id res chain seq x y z
N MET A 1 -26.03 -51.87 26.28
CA MET A 1 -24.91 -52.34 27.11
C MET A 1 -23.77 -51.31 27.03
N ARG A 2 -23.38 -50.77 28.21
CA ARG A 2 -22.06 -50.26 28.67
C ARG A 2 -21.06 -49.72 27.62
N GLY A 3 -20.41 -48.57 27.77
CA GLY A 3 -20.30 -47.66 28.91
C GLY A 3 -19.14 -46.65 28.72
N PHE A 4 -18.95 -45.81 29.75
CA PHE A 4 -17.89 -44.81 30.00
C PHE A 4 -17.97 -43.49 29.20
N GLY A 5 -17.96 -42.29 29.79
CA GLY A 5 -17.72 -41.89 31.18
C GLY A 5 -16.91 -40.59 31.22
N GLN A 6 -17.58 -39.48 31.56
CA GLN A 6 -17.13 -38.26 32.25
C GLN A 6 -15.75 -37.62 31.93
N TYR A 7 -15.75 -36.32 31.61
CA TYR A 7 -15.22 -35.20 32.43
C TYR A 7 -15.05 -33.97 31.52
N VAL A 8 -15.65 -32.82 31.87
CA VAL A 8 -15.00 -31.49 31.99
C VAL A 8 -16.02 -30.50 32.57
N ARG A 9 -15.52 -29.68 33.51
CA ARG A 9 -16.19 -28.76 34.43
C ARG A 9 -16.86 -27.54 33.78
N ARG A 10 -17.85 -27.02 34.52
CA ARG A 10 -18.54 -25.72 34.39
C ARG A 10 -17.59 -24.51 34.37
N VAL A 11 -17.90 -23.52 33.54
CA VAL A 11 -17.88 -22.09 33.90
C VAL A 11 -19.19 -21.46 33.41
N SER A 12 -19.86 -20.78 34.32
CA SER A 12 -21.21 -20.21 34.26
C SER A 12 -21.34 -19.02 33.31
N THR A 13 -22.30 -19.08 32.36
CA THR A 13 -22.82 -17.93 31.61
C THR A 13 -24.14 -17.48 32.22
N VAL A 14 -24.22 -16.22 32.63
CA VAL A 14 -25.46 -15.52 32.99
C VAL A 14 -26.34 -15.42 31.73
N PRO A 15 -27.65 -15.75 31.78
CA PRO A 15 -28.51 -15.64 30.61
C PRO A 15 -28.87 -14.16 30.35
N ILE A 16 -28.54 -13.67 29.15
CA ILE A 16 -29.13 -12.46 28.59
C ILE A 16 -30.50 -12.86 28.05
N GLN A 17 -31.58 -12.37 28.68
CA GLN A 17 -32.93 -12.47 28.13
C GLN A 17 -32.98 -11.71 26.80
N GLN A 18 -32.94 -12.44 25.68
CA GLN A 18 -33.34 -11.92 24.39
C GLN A 18 -34.87 -11.94 24.35
N HIS A 19 -35.51 -10.78 24.53
CA HIS A 19 -36.90 -10.64 24.19
C HIS A 19 -37.05 -10.77 22.67
N ALA A 20 -37.58 -11.91 22.21
CA ALA A 20 -38.09 -12.04 20.85
C ALA A 20 -39.22 -11.00 20.65
N PRO A 21 -39.20 -10.21 19.56
CA PRO A 21 -40.26 -9.25 19.30
C PRO A 21 -41.60 -9.99 19.15
N ARG A 22 -42.66 -9.42 19.75
CA ARG A 22 -44.01 -10.01 19.73
C ARG A 22 -44.50 -10.12 18.29
N SER A 23 -45.09 -11.26 17.94
CA SER A 23 -45.59 -11.62 16.60
C SER A 23 -46.42 -10.53 15.90
N VAL A 24 -47.08 -9.66 16.66
CA VAL A 24 -47.87 -8.52 16.15
C VAL A 24 -47.01 -7.48 15.41
N GLN A 25 -45.74 -7.27 15.79
CA GLN A 25 -44.82 -6.34 15.12
C GLN A 25 -44.28 -6.87 13.78
N LEU A 26 -44.23 -8.20 13.61
CA LEU A 26 -43.83 -8.82 12.35
C LEU A 26 -44.96 -8.78 11.31
N VAL A 27 -46.22 -8.87 11.76
CA VAL A 27 -47.39 -8.76 10.89
C VAL A 27 -47.56 -7.33 10.36
N SER A 28 -47.35 -6.30 11.20
CA SER A 28 -47.41 -4.91 10.72
C SER A 28 -46.26 -4.58 9.75
N ALA A 29 -45.05 -5.10 10.00
CA ALA A 29 -43.91 -4.95 9.08
C ALA A 29 -44.15 -5.66 7.74
N ALA A 30 -44.74 -6.86 7.76
CA ALA A 30 -45.10 -7.59 6.54
C ALA A 30 -46.25 -6.91 5.76
N GLN A 31 -47.23 -6.32 6.45
CA GLN A 31 -48.30 -5.54 5.81
C GLN A 31 -47.78 -4.23 5.20
N VAL A 32 -46.82 -3.56 5.85
CA VAL A 32 -46.14 -2.36 5.31
C VAL A 32 -45.29 -2.72 4.08
N CYS A 33 -44.56 -3.85 4.10
CA CYS A 33 -43.83 -4.33 2.93
C CYS A 33 -44.75 -4.74 1.77
N ASN A 34 -45.90 -5.36 2.05
CA ASN A 34 -46.87 -5.74 1.02
C ASN A 34 -47.63 -4.54 0.43
N THR A 35 -47.84 -3.48 1.21
CA THR A 35 -48.42 -2.22 0.70
C THR A 35 -47.41 -1.43 -0.15
N LEU A 36 -46.12 -1.45 0.22
CA LEU A 36 -45.04 -0.89 -0.59
C LEU A 36 -44.77 -1.66 -1.89
N GLY A 37 -44.98 -2.98 -1.90
CA GLY A 37 -44.76 -3.82 -3.08
C GLY A 37 -45.86 -3.77 -4.15
N ASN A 38 -47.09 -3.42 -3.77
CA ASN A 38 -48.26 -3.48 -4.68
C ASN A 38 -48.69 -2.11 -5.24
N ALA A 39 -48.21 -1.00 -4.70
CA ALA A 39 -48.51 0.30 -5.26
C ALA A 39 -47.57 0.59 -6.44
N ARG A 40 -48.11 0.63 -7.67
CA ARG A 40 -47.49 1.28 -8.84
C ARG A 40 -47.38 2.80 -8.61
N LEU A 41 -46.64 3.21 -7.58
CA LEU A 41 -46.43 4.60 -7.24
C LEU A 41 -45.05 5.03 -7.76
N VAL A 42 -45.10 6.08 -8.57
CA VAL A 42 -44.00 7.00 -8.84
C VAL A 42 -43.25 7.20 -7.53
N VAL A 43 -42.04 6.62 -7.48
CA VAL A 43 -41.17 6.71 -6.31
C VAL A 43 -40.96 8.19 -6.05
N ASP A 44 -41.41 8.64 -4.88
CA ASP A 44 -41.21 10.00 -4.41
C ASP A 44 -39.71 10.31 -4.53
N VAL A 45 -39.40 11.19 -5.49
CA VAL A 45 -38.03 11.54 -5.83
C VAL A 45 -37.33 12.03 -4.57
N ALA A 46 -38.02 12.68 -3.63
CA ALA A 46 -37.45 13.12 -2.36
C ALA A 46 -36.97 11.97 -1.47
N LEU A 47 -37.63 10.81 -1.44
CA LEU A 47 -37.20 9.64 -0.65
C LEU A 47 -36.03 8.91 -1.31
N LYS A 48 -36.00 8.86 -2.65
CA LYS A 48 -34.85 8.34 -3.39
C LYS A 48 -33.65 9.27 -3.22
N THR A 49 -33.87 10.58 -3.34
CA THR A 49 -32.84 11.59 -3.06
C THR A 49 -32.42 11.55 -1.61
N ALA A 50 -33.27 11.26 -0.61
CA ALA A 50 -32.83 11.16 0.79
C ALA A 50 -32.03 9.87 1.11
N PHE A 51 -32.31 8.75 0.44
CA PHE A 51 -31.53 7.51 0.58
C PHE A 51 -30.25 7.48 -0.26
N PHE A 52 -30.23 8.23 -1.36
CA PHE A 52 -29.08 8.35 -2.28
C PHE A 52 -28.40 9.74 -2.21
N SER A 53 -28.83 10.65 -1.33
CA SER A 53 -28.21 11.98 -1.19
C SER A 53 -26.83 11.80 -0.58
N THR A 54 -25.85 12.19 -1.36
CA THR A 54 -24.48 12.54 -1.00
C THR A 54 -24.40 13.81 -0.15
N SER A 55 -25.36 14.07 0.75
CA SER A 55 -25.10 15.02 1.84
C SER A 55 -24.16 14.33 2.82
N VAL A 56 -22.87 14.65 2.71
CA VAL A 56 -21.76 14.15 3.54
C VAL A 56 -21.86 14.72 4.95
N GLU A 57 -22.98 14.50 5.63
CA GLU A 57 -23.04 14.72 7.06
C GLU A 57 -22.29 13.56 7.73
N PRO A 58 -21.19 13.82 8.46
CA PRO A 58 -20.47 12.76 9.13
C PRO A 58 -21.41 12.03 10.08
N SER A 59 -21.57 10.71 9.89
CA SER A 59 -22.39 9.90 10.80
C SER A 59 -22.06 10.19 12.27
N ALA A 60 -23.03 10.07 13.18
CA ALA A 60 -22.79 10.27 14.61
C ALA A 60 -21.62 9.42 15.18
N ALA A 61 -21.29 8.30 14.53
CA ALA A 61 -20.11 7.50 14.85
C ALA A 61 -18.79 8.09 14.31
N SER A 62 -18.82 8.76 13.16
CA SER A 62 -17.69 9.50 12.56
C SER A 62 -17.37 10.77 13.36
N LEU A 63 -18.39 11.49 13.82
CA LEU A 63 -18.24 12.68 14.68
C LEU A 63 -17.57 12.42 16.03
N ARG A 64 -17.48 11.15 16.46
CA ARG A 64 -16.75 10.76 17.67
C ARG A 64 -15.24 10.70 17.48
N LEU A 65 -14.74 10.77 16.25
CA LEU A 65 -13.33 10.87 15.93
C LEU A 65 -12.93 12.34 15.88
N SER A 66 -11.70 12.64 16.28
CA SER A 66 -11.12 13.97 16.01
C SER A 66 -11.03 14.22 14.50
N PRO A 67 -11.05 15.48 14.03
CA PRO A 67 -10.72 15.82 12.65
C PRO A 67 -9.43 15.13 12.16
N ALA A 68 -8.38 15.11 12.98
CA ALA A 68 -7.12 14.45 12.66
C ALA A 68 -7.26 12.93 12.46
N ALA A 69 -8.00 12.25 13.33
CA ALA A 69 -8.23 10.81 13.18
C ALA A 69 -9.15 10.47 11.99
N ARG A 70 -10.05 11.38 11.59
CA ARG A 70 -10.83 11.26 10.34
C ARG A 70 -9.93 11.43 9.12
N PHE A 71 -9.04 12.42 9.13
CA PHE A 71 -8.08 12.68 8.07
C PHE A 71 -7.16 11.48 7.83
N GLY A 72 -6.59 10.92 8.91
CA GLY A 72 -5.71 9.75 8.85
C GLY A 72 -6.40 8.44 8.46
N ASN A 73 -7.73 8.40 8.41
CA ASN A 73 -8.48 7.18 8.15
C ASN A 73 -8.42 6.76 6.67
N SER A 74 -8.33 5.46 6.45
CA SER A 74 -8.35 4.81 5.14
C SER A 74 -9.72 4.72 4.46
N LYS A 75 -10.80 5.15 5.13
CA LYS A 75 -12.14 5.25 4.54
C LYS A 75 -12.21 6.33 3.46
N VAL A 76 -12.98 6.05 2.42
CA VAL A 76 -13.32 7.00 1.35
C VAL A 76 -14.64 7.65 1.73
N GLU A 77 -14.67 8.99 1.83
CA GLU A 77 -15.87 9.74 2.22
C GLU A 77 -16.55 9.21 3.51
N GLY A 78 -15.76 8.70 4.45
CA GLY A 78 -16.27 8.11 5.69
C GLY A 78 -16.91 6.73 5.55
N GLN A 79 -16.93 6.15 4.35
CA GLN A 79 -17.44 4.82 4.04
C GLN A 79 -16.34 3.76 3.93
N ASN A 80 -16.67 2.52 4.25
CA ASN A 80 -15.74 1.39 4.13
C ASN A 80 -15.75 0.77 2.73
N ALA A 81 -16.94 0.68 2.13
CA ALA A 81 -17.13 0.15 0.79
C ALA A 81 -17.24 1.30 -0.20
N VAL A 82 -16.62 1.13 -1.36
CA VAL A 82 -16.83 2.02 -2.50
C VAL A 82 -17.89 1.40 -3.41
N HIS A 83 -18.85 2.23 -3.82
CA HIS A 83 -19.90 1.88 -4.76
C HIS A 83 -19.48 2.24 -6.19
N PHE A 84 -19.88 1.43 -7.15
CA PHE A 84 -19.60 1.68 -8.57
C PHE A 84 -20.60 2.73 -9.10
N PRO A 85 -20.19 3.69 -9.95
CA PRO A 85 -21.09 4.74 -10.44
C PRO A 85 -22.28 4.13 -11.19
N HIS A 86 -23.48 4.64 -10.95
CA HIS A 86 -24.71 4.05 -11.50
C HIS A 86 -24.68 4.00 -13.03
N ALA A 87 -24.23 5.09 -13.69
CA ALA A 87 -24.03 5.11 -15.13
C ALA A 87 -23.16 3.94 -15.64
N LEU A 88 -22.07 3.61 -14.96
CA LEU A 88 -21.21 2.47 -15.33
C LEU A 88 -21.79 1.11 -14.92
N GLU A 89 -22.57 1.04 -13.84
CA GLU A 89 -23.27 -0.20 -13.46
C GLU A 89 -24.22 -0.68 -14.56
N LEU A 90 -24.92 0.24 -15.23
CA LEU A 90 -25.77 -0.07 -16.38
C LEU A 90 -24.98 -0.68 -17.56
N GLU A 91 -23.76 -0.20 -17.78
CA GLU A 91 -22.90 -0.69 -18.86
C GLU A 91 -22.31 -2.07 -18.54
N VAL A 92 -21.95 -2.29 -17.27
CA VAL A 92 -21.59 -3.63 -16.78
C VAL A 92 -22.77 -4.58 -16.89
N GLN A 93 -23.98 -4.16 -16.53
CA GLN A 93 -25.19 -4.97 -16.68
C GLN A 93 -25.41 -5.37 -18.15
N SER A 94 -25.35 -4.42 -19.08
CA SER A 94 -25.45 -4.70 -20.52
C SER A 94 -24.41 -5.73 -20.97
N THR A 95 -23.15 -5.60 -20.52
CA THR A 95 -22.10 -6.57 -20.83
C THR A 95 -22.39 -7.96 -20.25
N MET A 96 -22.97 -8.05 -19.05
CA MET A 96 -23.36 -9.31 -18.43
C MET A 96 -24.53 -9.99 -19.16
N GLU A 97 -25.50 -9.23 -19.67
CA GLU A 97 -26.67 -9.75 -20.39
C GLU A 97 -26.30 -10.37 -21.74
N HIS A 98 -25.29 -9.83 -22.42
CA HIS A 98 -24.81 -10.34 -23.71
C HIS A 98 -23.79 -11.49 -23.59
N CYS A 99 -23.37 -11.83 -22.37
CA CYS A 99 -22.38 -12.88 -22.12
C CYS A 99 -23.04 -14.19 -21.65
N PRO A 100 -22.74 -15.36 -22.25
CA PRO A 100 -23.24 -16.63 -21.74
C PRO A 100 -22.76 -16.92 -20.31
N SER A 101 -23.66 -16.91 -19.33
CA SER A 101 -23.31 -17.01 -17.90
C SER A 101 -22.55 -18.28 -17.53
N VAL A 102 -22.81 -19.40 -18.22
CA VAL A 102 -22.06 -20.66 -18.01
C VAL A 102 -20.58 -20.48 -18.39
N GLN A 103 -20.32 -19.88 -19.55
CA GLN A 103 -18.96 -19.64 -20.04
C GLN A 103 -18.23 -18.62 -19.15
N LEU A 104 -18.91 -17.55 -18.74
CA LEU A 104 -18.37 -16.58 -17.80
C LEU A 104 -17.96 -17.22 -16.47
N ARG A 105 -18.81 -18.08 -15.89
CA ARG A 105 -18.48 -18.81 -14.66
C ARG A 105 -17.26 -19.72 -14.82
N ARG A 106 -17.17 -20.44 -15.94
CA ARG A 106 -16.00 -21.28 -16.24
C ARG A 106 -14.73 -20.45 -16.34
N ASP A 107 -14.77 -19.33 -17.05
CA ASP A 107 -13.60 -18.47 -17.28
C ASP A 107 -13.14 -17.78 -15.99
N THR A 108 -14.08 -17.22 -15.22
CA THR A 108 -13.77 -16.61 -13.91
C THR A 108 -13.26 -17.64 -12.89
N HIS A 109 -13.78 -18.86 -12.89
CA HIS A 109 -13.26 -19.95 -12.07
C HIS A 109 -11.83 -20.32 -12.46
N GLN A 110 -11.54 -20.46 -13.76
CA GLN A 110 -10.20 -20.76 -14.25
C GLN A 110 -9.21 -19.65 -13.88
N LEU A 111 -9.59 -18.38 -14.05
CA LEU A 111 -8.78 -17.23 -13.66
C LEU A 111 -8.44 -17.27 -12.16
N ARG A 112 -9.42 -17.60 -11.31
CA ARG A 112 -9.22 -17.74 -9.86
C ARG A 112 -8.23 -18.86 -9.53
N LEU A 113 -8.36 -20.02 -10.16
CA LEU A 113 -7.44 -21.15 -9.95
C LEU A 113 -6.00 -20.79 -10.32
N LEU A 114 -5.80 -20.15 -11.49
CA LEU A 114 -4.48 -19.72 -11.96
C LEU A 114 -3.87 -18.64 -11.05
N THR A 115 -4.70 -17.75 -10.51
CA THR A 115 -4.25 -16.74 -9.54
C THR A 115 -3.81 -17.38 -8.23
N GLN A 116 -4.50 -18.44 -7.79
CA GLN A 116 -4.17 -19.15 -6.56
C GLN A 116 -2.92 -20.04 -6.70
N SER A 117 -2.72 -20.69 -7.85
CA SER A 117 -1.53 -21.54 -8.09
C SER A 117 -0.23 -20.72 -8.09
N THR A 118 -0.28 -19.50 -8.64
CA THR A 118 0.87 -18.58 -8.70
C THR A 118 1.37 -18.15 -7.31
N ARG A 119 0.55 -18.30 -6.24
CA ARG A 119 1.02 -17.99 -4.86
C ARG A 119 2.19 -18.88 -4.41
N ARG A 120 2.44 -20.01 -5.07
CA ARG A 120 3.56 -20.91 -4.76
C ARG A 120 4.88 -20.46 -5.39
N ASP A 121 4.84 -19.87 -6.58
CA ASP A 121 6.00 -19.30 -7.30
C ASP A 121 5.94 -17.77 -7.27
N ALA A 122 6.15 -17.20 -6.08
CA ALA A 122 5.64 -15.88 -5.70
C ALA A 122 6.12 -14.68 -6.53
N LEU A 123 7.19 -14.84 -7.33
CA LEU A 123 7.79 -13.77 -8.16
C LEU A 123 7.60 -13.96 -9.68
N THR A 124 7.13 -15.13 -10.15
CA THR A 124 7.00 -15.40 -11.59
C THR A 124 5.79 -14.68 -12.20
N LEU A 125 5.81 -14.49 -13.53
CA LEU A 125 4.67 -13.91 -14.22
C LEU A 125 3.44 -14.82 -14.04
N PRO A 126 2.30 -14.30 -13.53
CA PRO A 126 1.14 -15.14 -13.26
C PRO A 126 0.59 -15.79 -14.54
N SER A 127 0.35 -17.11 -14.48
CA SER A 127 -0.37 -17.84 -15.55
C SER A 127 -1.76 -17.25 -15.82
N ALA A 128 -2.35 -16.62 -14.81
CA ALA A 128 -3.60 -15.84 -14.91
C ALA A 128 -3.53 -14.74 -15.98
N LEU A 129 -2.43 -13.99 -16.05
CA LEU A 129 -2.26 -12.93 -17.05
C LEU A 129 -2.20 -13.48 -18.47
N HIS A 130 -1.53 -14.62 -18.65
CA HIS A 130 -1.48 -15.29 -19.95
C HIS A 130 -2.87 -15.78 -20.36
N PHE A 131 -3.64 -16.37 -19.44
CA PHE A 131 -5.01 -16.79 -19.71
C PHE A 131 -5.89 -15.63 -20.19
N GLU A 132 -5.88 -14.49 -19.48
CA GLU A 132 -6.69 -13.32 -19.82
C GLU A 132 -6.32 -12.73 -21.18
N LYS A 133 -5.02 -12.62 -21.49
CA LYS A 133 -4.54 -12.07 -22.77
C LYS A 133 -4.95 -12.91 -23.98
N ASN A 134 -5.21 -14.20 -23.80
CA ASN A 134 -5.57 -15.12 -24.89
C ASN A 134 -7.08 -15.39 -24.98
N LEU A 135 -7.91 -14.72 -24.17
CA LEU A 135 -9.36 -14.80 -24.31
C LEU A 135 -9.82 -13.99 -25.54
N PRO A 136 -10.81 -14.49 -26.31
CA PRO A 136 -11.48 -13.68 -27.32
C PRO A 136 -12.08 -12.41 -26.72
N GLU A 137 -12.07 -11.31 -27.45
CA GLU A 137 -12.46 -9.97 -26.97
C GLU A 137 -13.75 -9.94 -26.15
N LYS A 138 -14.86 -10.49 -26.68
CA LYS A 138 -16.15 -10.52 -25.96
C LYS A 138 -16.07 -11.26 -24.62
N ARG A 139 -15.27 -12.33 -24.54
CA ARG A 139 -15.05 -13.10 -23.31
C ARG A 139 -14.11 -12.36 -22.36
N ALA A 140 -13.04 -11.78 -22.87
CA ALA A 140 -12.08 -10.99 -22.09
C ALA A 140 -12.77 -9.82 -21.40
N ASN A 141 -13.60 -9.06 -22.13
CA ASN A 141 -14.34 -7.91 -21.61
C ASN A 141 -15.32 -8.32 -20.51
N ALA A 142 -16.10 -9.38 -20.72
CA ALA A 142 -17.02 -9.90 -19.70
C ALA A 142 -16.30 -10.41 -18.45
N VAL A 143 -15.19 -11.15 -18.60
CA VAL A 143 -14.37 -11.61 -17.49
C VAL A 143 -13.77 -10.43 -16.73
N TYR A 144 -13.27 -9.40 -17.43
CA TYR A 144 -12.70 -8.21 -16.81
C TYR A 144 -13.74 -7.41 -16.02
N ALA A 145 -14.92 -7.16 -16.63
CA ALA A 145 -16.03 -6.48 -15.98
C ALA A 145 -16.50 -7.22 -14.72
N ALA A 146 -16.53 -8.56 -14.77
CA ALA A 146 -16.99 -9.38 -13.66
C ALA A 146 -15.97 -9.53 -12.51
N THR A 147 -14.67 -9.34 -12.76
CA THR A 147 -13.60 -9.71 -11.80
C THR A 147 -12.71 -8.56 -11.36
N HIS A 148 -12.43 -7.59 -12.25
CA HIS A 148 -11.45 -6.54 -12.00
C HIS A 148 -12.07 -5.16 -11.94
N LEU A 149 -12.96 -4.80 -12.86
CA LEU A 149 -13.39 -3.41 -13.07
C LEU A 149 -13.87 -2.72 -11.77
N CYS A 150 -14.88 -3.27 -11.08
CA CYS A 150 -15.38 -2.67 -9.84
C CYS A 150 -14.33 -2.70 -8.71
N ALA A 151 -13.50 -3.74 -8.65
CA ALA A 151 -12.47 -3.89 -7.62
C ALA A 151 -11.35 -2.86 -7.80
N ARG A 152 -10.85 -2.70 -9.03
CA ARG A 152 -9.79 -1.76 -9.40
C ARG A 152 -10.26 -0.33 -9.31
N TYR A 153 -11.48 -0.03 -9.76
CA TYR A 153 -12.12 1.26 -9.54
C TYR A 153 -12.14 1.63 -8.05
N ALA A 154 -12.60 0.73 -7.18
CA ALA A 154 -12.67 1.00 -5.74
C ALA A 154 -11.29 1.26 -5.11
N VAL A 155 -10.27 0.50 -5.53
CA VAL A 155 -8.89 0.71 -5.09
C VAL A 155 -8.37 2.08 -5.56
N LEU A 156 -8.62 2.44 -6.83
CA LEU A 156 -8.17 3.70 -7.40
C LEU A 156 -8.88 4.90 -6.77
N VAL A 157 -10.19 4.83 -6.52
CA VAL A 157 -10.92 5.87 -5.78
C VAL A 157 -10.27 6.11 -4.42
N ARG A 158 -9.95 5.04 -3.67
CA ARG A 158 -9.26 5.19 -2.38
C ARG A 158 -7.89 5.85 -2.50
N ILE A 159 -7.11 5.47 -3.49
CA ILE A 159 -5.75 5.98 -3.65
C ILE A 159 -5.78 7.44 -4.10
N LEU A 160 -6.64 7.77 -5.07
CA LEU A 160 -6.82 9.13 -5.57
C LEU A 160 -7.42 10.04 -4.50
N ASP A 161 -8.29 9.53 -3.63
CA ASP A 161 -8.79 10.27 -2.47
C ASP A 161 -7.65 10.57 -1.46
N GLN A 162 -6.64 9.70 -1.33
CA GLN A 162 -5.42 10.06 -0.60
C GLN A 162 -4.58 11.11 -1.33
N VAL A 163 -4.50 11.08 -2.66
CA VAL A 163 -3.81 12.11 -3.46
C VAL A 163 -4.46 13.48 -3.19
N LYS A 164 -5.78 13.56 -3.37
CA LYS A 164 -6.61 14.75 -3.13
C LYS A 164 -6.39 15.36 -1.75
N ARG A 165 -6.42 14.52 -0.71
CA ARG A 165 -6.37 14.96 0.69
C ARG A 165 -4.96 15.21 1.22
N ARG A 166 -3.91 14.57 0.69
CA ARG A 166 -2.56 14.60 1.29
C ARG A 166 -1.57 15.50 0.59
N ILE A 167 -1.80 15.85 -0.66
CA ILE A 167 -0.94 16.81 -1.35
C ILE A 167 -1.23 18.20 -0.80
N LEU A 168 -0.17 18.87 -0.35
CA LEU A 168 -0.27 20.21 0.21
C LEU A 168 -0.31 21.22 -0.95
N VAL A 169 -1.45 21.92 -1.06
CA VAL A 169 -1.67 23.03 -2.00
C VAL A 169 -1.98 24.31 -1.22
N SER A 170 -1.83 25.47 -1.87
CA SER A 170 -2.00 26.78 -1.24
C SER A 170 -3.41 27.02 -0.73
N HIS A 171 -4.44 26.44 -1.35
CA HIS A 171 -5.82 26.49 -0.86
C HIS A 171 -6.59 25.22 -1.27
N GLY A 172 -7.45 24.71 -0.39
CA GLY A 172 -8.36 23.61 -0.68
C GLY A 172 -7.72 22.23 -0.77
N ASP A 173 -8.37 21.36 -1.53
CA ASP A 173 -7.89 20.01 -1.85
C ASP A 173 -7.20 19.99 -3.21
N TYR A 174 -6.23 19.11 -3.37
CA TYR A 174 -5.52 18.96 -4.64
C TYR A 174 -6.43 18.39 -5.73
N THR A 175 -6.43 19.02 -6.90
CA THR A 175 -7.14 18.54 -8.09
C THR A 175 -6.24 18.69 -9.32
N PRO A 176 -5.93 17.58 -10.03
CA PRO A 176 -5.03 17.65 -11.17
C PRO A 176 -5.72 18.31 -12.37
N GLN A 177 -4.98 19.16 -13.09
CA GLN A 177 -5.43 19.71 -14.37
C GLN A 177 -5.28 18.70 -15.51
N LYS A 178 -4.28 17.83 -15.40
CA LYS A 178 -3.93 16.82 -16.40
C LYS A 178 -3.61 15.49 -15.72
N ILE A 179 -4.11 14.40 -16.28
CA ILE A 179 -3.88 13.04 -15.82
C ILE A 179 -3.28 12.23 -16.96
N ILE A 180 -2.18 11.52 -16.69
CA ILE A 180 -1.52 10.62 -17.64
C ILE A 180 -1.64 9.19 -17.11
N ASP A 181 -2.38 8.33 -17.80
CA ASP A 181 -2.52 6.90 -17.46
C ASP A 181 -1.71 6.01 -18.41
N TRP A 182 -0.62 5.41 -17.91
CA TRP A 182 0.26 4.56 -18.71
C TRP A 182 -0.18 3.10 -18.83
N ASN A 183 -1.28 2.72 -18.18
CA ASN A 183 -1.82 1.37 -18.25
C ASN A 183 -3.36 1.37 -18.24
N CYS A 184 -3.92 2.10 -19.19
CA CYS A 184 -5.36 2.17 -19.36
C CYS A 184 -5.90 0.80 -19.73
N SER A 185 -6.65 0.23 -18.80
CA SER A 185 -7.37 -1.02 -19.01
C SER A 185 -8.74 -0.68 -19.62
N ALA A 186 -9.82 -0.77 -18.84
CA ALA A 186 -11.15 -0.42 -19.29
C ALA A 186 -11.54 1.02 -18.93
N GLY A 187 -10.56 1.92 -18.80
CA GLY A 187 -10.76 3.27 -18.27
C GLY A 187 -10.80 3.35 -16.74
N ASP A 188 -10.35 2.32 -16.02
CA ASP A 188 -10.44 2.21 -14.55
C ASP A 188 -9.99 3.49 -13.81
N ALA A 189 -8.86 4.07 -14.23
CA ALA A 189 -8.32 5.30 -13.65
C ALA A 189 -9.09 6.55 -14.08
N LEU A 190 -9.59 6.62 -15.32
CA LEU A 190 -10.49 7.67 -15.78
C LEU A 190 -11.74 7.74 -14.89
N TRP A 191 -12.41 6.60 -14.71
CA TRP A 191 -13.65 6.53 -13.93
C TRP A 191 -13.43 6.94 -12.47
N ALA A 192 -12.35 6.46 -11.86
CA ALA A 192 -12.00 6.81 -10.49
C ALA A 192 -11.62 8.30 -10.35
N SER A 193 -10.97 8.87 -11.38
CA SER A 193 -10.58 10.29 -11.39
C SER A 193 -11.79 11.21 -11.41
N VAL A 194 -12.80 10.90 -12.23
CA VAL A 194 -14.07 11.64 -12.24
C VAL A 194 -14.74 11.61 -10.86
N SER A 195 -14.80 10.43 -10.22
CA SER A 195 -15.44 10.29 -8.91
C SER A 195 -14.75 11.08 -7.80
N VAL A 196 -13.42 11.26 -7.87
CA VAL A 196 -12.64 11.89 -6.79
C VAL A 196 -12.42 13.38 -7.04
N PHE A 197 -12.04 13.75 -8.25
CA PHE A 197 -11.66 15.11 -8.61
C PHE A 197 -12.80 15.91 -9.26
N GLY A 198 -13.84 15.23 -9.77
CA GLY A 198 -14.85 15.87 -10.62
C GLY A 198 -14.28 16.24 -11.99
N GLY A 199 -14.97 17.11 -12.74
CA GLY A 199 -14.47 17.70 -13.98
C GLY A 199 -14.48 19.23 -13.91
N PRO A 200 -13.78 19.93 -14.83
CA PRO A 200 -13.05 19.39 -15.98
C PRO A 200 -11.55 19.11 -15.69
N PHE A 201 -10.99 18.07 -16.33
CA PHE A 201 -9.55 17.80 -16.41
C PHE A 201 -9.19 17.18 -17.77
N ALA A 202 -7.93 17.30 -18.18
CA ALA A 202 -7.39 16.59 -19.33
C ALA A 202 -6.92 15.19 -18.92
N TYR A 203 -7.26 14.17 -19.72
CA TYR A 203 -6.91 12.77 -19.46
C TYR A 203 -6.29 12.14 -20.70
N ALA A 204 -4.99 11.85 -20.64
CA ALA A 204 -4.28 11.17 -21.71
C ALA A 204 -3.91 9.76 -21.26
N SER A 205 -4.20 8.76 -22.09
CA SER A 205 -3.98 7.37 -21.67
C SER A 205 -3.46 6.44 -22.75
N GLU A 206 -2.69 5.45 -22.30
CA GLU A 206 -2.14 4.39 -23.11
C GLU A 206 -2.64 3.03 -22.64
N ALA A 207 -3.36 2.36 -23.52
CA ALA A 207 -3.80 1.00 -23.31
C ALA A 207 -2.81 -0.01 -23.92
N TRP A 208 -2.73 -1.18 -23.28
CA TRP A 208 -1.94 -2.32 -23.75
C TRP A 208 -2.81 -3.46 -24.31
N SER A 209 -4.13 -3.31 -24.21
CA SER A 209 -5.11 -4.28 -24.68
C SER A 209 -6.13 -3.57 -25.53
N HIS A 210 -6.20 -3.94 -26.81
CA HIS A 210 -7.20 -3.42 -27.73
C HIS A 210 -8.62 -3.72 -27.24
N SER A 211 -8.88 -4.94 -26.77
CA SER A 211 -10.21 -5.35 -26.28
C SER A 211 -10.71 -4.49 -25.11
N LEU A 212 -9.83 -4.21 -24.13
CA LEU A 212 -10.19 -3.40 -22.97
C LEU A 212 -10.33 -1.91 -23.33
N LEU A 213 -9.49 -1.41 -24.24
CA LEU A 213 -9.63 -0.06 -24.78
C LEU A 213 -10.98 0.12 -25.49
N THR A 214 -11.38 -0.84 -26.33
CA THR A 214 -12.69 -0.83 -26.99
C THR A 214 -13.83 -0.82 -25.96
N MET A 215 -13.69 -1.59 -24.87
CA MET A 215 -14.66 -1.55 -23.76
C MET A 215 -14.72 -0.17 -23.10
N ALA A 216 -13.57 0.46 -22.83
CA ALA A 216 -13.49 1.81 -22.24
C ALA A 216 -14.22 2.85 -23.13
N VAL A 217 -13.95 2.82 -24.44
CA VAL A 217 -14.59 3.70 -25.44
C VAL A 217 -16.10 3.46 -25.50
N GLN A 218 -16.52 2.20 -25.49
CA GLN A 218 -17.94 1.84 -25.49
C GLN A 218 -18.64 2.39 -24.24
N TYR A 219 -18.06 2.17 -23.07
CA TYR A 219 -18.63 2.62 -21.79
C TYR A 219 -18.68 4.15 -21.72
N TYR A 220 -17.62 4.83 -22.16
CA TYR A 220 -17.61 6.30 -22.28
C TYR A 220 -18.78 6.80 -23.11
N ARG A 221 -18.93 6.29 -24.35
CA ARG A 221 -19.97 6.72 -25.28
C ARG A 221 -21.37 6.49 -24.72
N GLN A 222 -21.60 5.36 -24.06
CA GLN A 222 -22.93 5.04 -23.53
C GLN A 222 -23.25 5.84 -22.27
N ALA A 223 -22.30 6.00 -21.35
CA ALA A 223 -22.46 6.80 -20.15
C ALA A 223 -22.75 8.27 -20.48
N THR A 224 -21.96 8.87 -21.38
CA THR A 224 -22.11 10.27 -21.79
C THR A 224 -23.31 10.52 -22.71
N ARG A 225 -23.76 9.53 -23.48
CA ARG A 225 -25.00 9.67 -24.28
C ARG A 225 -26.24 9.79 -23.40
N LYS A 226 -26.29 9.03 -22.31
CA LYS A 226 -27.47 8.98 -21.41
C LYS A 226 -27.50 10.15 -20.42
N ARG A 227 -26.34 10.71 -20.04
CA ARG A 227 -26.19 11.73 -18.97
C ARG A 227 -27.09 11.42 -17.77
N ALA A 228 -27.07 10.14 -17.36
CA ALA A 228 -28.07 9.59 -16.45
C ALA A 228 -27.98 10.18 -15.03
N ASP A 229 -26.83 10.74 -14.66
CA ASP A 229 -26.55 11.32 -13.36
C ASP A 229 -25.46 12.40 -13.44
N ALA A 230 -25.25 13.10 -12.31
CA ALA A 230 -24.24 14.16 -12.19
C ALA A 230 -22.80 13.67 -12.47
N TRP A 231 -22.52 12.40 -12.15
CA TRP A 231 -21.21 11.80 -12.44
C TRP A 231 -20.98 11.68 -13.95
N ALA A 232 -21.98 11.25 -14.71
CA ALA A 232 -21.91 11.18 -16.17
C ALA A 232 -21.78 12.57 -16.81
N GLU A 233 -22.36 13.60 -16.19
CA GLU A 233 -22.20 14.99 -16.64
C GLU A 233 -20.77 15.48 -16.41
N GLN A 234 -20.17 15.19 -15.25
CA GLN A 234 -18.76 15.50 -14.99
C GLN A 234 -17.82 14.77 -15.96
N LEU A 235 -18.10 13.50 -16.27
CA LEU A 235 -17.35 12.75 -17.27
C LEU A 235 -17.41 13.41 -18.65
N ALA A 236 -18.57 13.95 -19.04
CA ALA A 236 -18.75 14.61 -20.33
C ALA A 236 -17.98 15.94 -20.46
N GLN A 237 -17.50 16.50 -19.34
CA GLN A 237 -16.72 17.74 -19.30
C GLN A 237 -15.21 17.51 -19.35
N ALA A 238 -14.74 16.25 -19.28
CA ALA A 238 -13.32 15.92 -19.34
C ALA A 238 -12.81 15.86 -20.80
N ASP A 239 -11.61 16.39 -21.05
CA ASP A 239 -10.89 16.22 -22.32
C ASP A 239 -10.15 14.88 -22.30
N ILE A 240 -10.64 13.91 -23.06
CA ILE A 240 -10.19 12.52 -22.95
C ILE A 240 -9.50 12.10 -24.25
N SER A 241 -8.23 11.72 -24.13
CA SER A 241 -7.41 11.12 -25.18
C SER A 241 -7.11 9.67 -24.83
N LEU A 242 -7.66 8.74 -25.63
CA LEU A 242 -7.44 7.30 -25.47
C LEU A 242 -6.68 6.76 -26.67
N ARG A 243 -5.62 5.97 -26.43
CA ARG A 243 -4.90 5.25 -27.48
C ARG A 243 -4.48 3.86 -27.08
N LEU A 244 -4.35 2.99 -28.07
CA LEU A 244 -3.51 1.80 -27.93
C LEU A 244 -2.04 2.25 -28.03
N ARG A 245 -1.17 1.65 -27.23
CA ARG A 245 0.25 2.03 -27.22
C ARG A 245 0.88 1.85 -28.60
N GLY A 246 1.38 2.95 -29.17
CA GLY A 246 1.98 3.00 -30.52
C GLY A 246 1.06 3.63 -31.57
N ASP A 247 -0.23 3.76 -31.27
CA ASP A 247 -1.22 4.29 -32.20
C ASP A 247 -1.48 5.79 -31.98
N THR A 248 -2.11 6.41 -32.97
CA THR A 248 -2.63 7.78 -32.89
C THR A 248 -3.76 7.86 -31.87
N PRO A 249 -3.77 8.86 -30.97
CA PRO A 249 -4.85 9.05 -30.02
C PRO A 249 -6.19 9.41 -30.68
N VAL A 250 -7.25 8.88 -30.06
CA VAL A 250 -8.64 9.26 -30.35
C VAL A 250 -9.12 10.16 -29.21
N HIS A 251 -9.66 11.32 -29.58
CA HIS A 251 -10.11 12.35 -28.64
C HIS A 251 -11.62 12.30 -28.43
N TYR A 252 -12.05 12.56 -27.20
CA TYR A 252 -13.43 12.57 -26.76
C TYR A 252 -13.65 13.71 -25.77
N GLY A 253 -14.87 14.27 -25.75
CA GLY A 253 -15.20 15.38 -24.86
C GLY A 253 -14.76 16.74 -25.43
N PRO A 254 -14.85 17.83 -24.64
CA PRO A 254 -14.37 19.14 -25.05
C PRO A 254 -12.84 19.15 -25.11
N THR A 255 -12.28 19.95 -26.02
CA THR A 255 -10.85 20.29 -25.96
C THR A 255 -10.66 21.35 -24.89
N LEU A 256 -9.86 21.04 -23.88
CA LEU A 256 -9.50 22.00 -22.84
C LEU A 256 -8.27 22.81 -23.28
N PRO A 257 -8.08 24.04 -22.77
CA PRO A 257 -6.85 24.79 -23.00
C PRO A 257 -5.65 23.98 -22.53
N ASP A 258 -4.51 24.14 -23.21
CA ASP A 258 -3.26 23.55 -22.74
C ASP A 258 -3.00 23.98 -21.30
N ALA A 259 -2.75 23.00 -20.44
CA ALA A 259 -2.43 23.27 -19.05
C ALA A 259 -1.10 24.04 -18.98
N ASP A 260 -1.00 25.02 -18.08
CA ASP A 260 0.21 25.81 -17.90
C ASP A 260 1.45 24.92 -17.69
N ALA A 261 2.64 25.42 -18.01
CA ALA A 261 3.90 24.66 -17.82
C ALA A 261 4.15 24.25 -16.34
N ASN A 262 3.48 24.90 -15.38
CA ASN A 262 3.46 24.57 -13.95
C ASN A 262 2.26 23.68 -13.55
N SER A 263 1.55 23.08 -14.51
CA SER A 263 0.32 22.34 -14.27
C SER A 263 0.53 21.14 -13.35
N GLU A 264 -0.43 20.96 -12.45
CA GLU A 264 -0.50 19.85 -11.51
C GLU A 264 -0.80 18.53 -12.24
N THR A 265 0.15 18.03 -13.02
CA THR A 265 0.00 16.79 -13.79
C THR A 265 0.16 15.58 -12.86
N LEU A 266 -0.84 14.71 -12.89
CA LEU A 266 -0.89 13.45 -12.16
C LEU A 266 -0.62 12.28 -13.10
N GLY A 267 0.45 11.54 -12.84
CA GLY A 267 0.78 10.31 -13.56
C GLY A 267 0.28 9.07 -12.82
N ILE A 268 -0.35 8.11 -13.52
CA ILE A 268 -0.90 6.89 -12.95
C ILE A 268 -0.41 5.66 -13.73
N ASN A 269 0.07 4.64 -13.01
CA ASN A 269 0.29 3.30 -13.54
C ASN A 269 -0.39 2.29 -12.62
N ALA A 270 -1.61 1.88 -12.98
CA ALA A 270 -2.43 0.98 -12.19
C ALA A 270 -2.34 -0.45 -12.72
N PHE A 271 -1.84 -1.37 -11.90
CA PHE A 271 -1.75 -2.82 -12.15
C PHE A 271 -0.99 -3.20 -13.43
N GLY A 272 0.03 -2.41 -13.81
CA GLY A 272 0.78 -2.55 -15.06
C GLY A 272 2.19 -3.10 -14.91
N LEU A 273 2.91 -2.76 -13.83
CA LEU A 273 4.32 -3.15 -13.65
C LEU A 273 4.48 -4.66 -13.48
N GLY A 274 3.59 -5.29 -12.71
CA GLY A 274 3.58 -6.73 -12.48
C GLY A 274 3.34 -7.53 -13.76
N ALA A 275 2.69 -6.94 -14.76
CA ALA A 275 2.41 -7.57 -16.04
C ALA A 275 3.57 -7.50 -17.04
N LEU A 276 4.61 -6.70 -16.76
CA LEU A 276 5.79 -6.60 -17.61
C LEU A 276 6.71 -7.83 -17.44
N PRO A 277 7.32 -8.33 -18.53
CA PRO A 277 8.02 -9.61 -18.52
C PRO A 277 9.35 -9.60 -17.76
N SER A 278 10.07 -8.47 -17.73
CA SER A 278 11.42 -8.36 -17.16
C SER A 278 11.57 -7.15 -16.22
N ASP A 279 12.57 -7.19 -15.34
CA ASP A 279 12.94 -6.05 -14.48
C ASP A 279 13.40 -4.86 -15.30
N GLU A 280 14.11 -5.10 -16.40
CA GLU A 280 14.53 -4.05 -17.31
C GLU A 280 13.31 -3.32 -17.94
N ALA A 281 12.27 -4.05 -18.33
CA ALA A 281 11.04 -3.45 -18.84
C ALA A 281 10.32 -2.62 -17.76
N ARG A 282 10.27 -3.11 -16.52
CA ARG A 282 9.75 -2.37 -15.37
C ARG A 282 10.54 -1.09 -15.13
N GLY A 283 11.88 -1.19 -15.14
CA GLY A 283 12.79 -0.07 -14.94
C GLY A 283 12.65 1.01 -16.01
N ARG A 284 12.54 0.61 -17.29
CA ARG A 284 12.28 1.56 -18.39
C ARG A 284 10.92 2.25 -18.25
N GLN A 285 9.90 1.53 -17.80
CA GLN A 285 8.57 2.13 -17.59
C GLN A 285 8.59 3.17 -16.47
N VAL A 286 9.23 2.88 -15.33
CA VAL A 286 9.38 3.84 -14.22
C VAL A 286 10.21 5.05 -14.65
N LEU A 287 11.30 4.84 -15.39
CA LEU A 287 12.11 5.94 -15.93
C LEU A 287 11.31 6.84 -16.88
N ARG A 288 10.44 6.24 -17.71
CA ARG A 288 9.55 7.00 -18.60
C ARG A 288 8.58 7.88 -17.82
N MET A 289 8.01 7.37 -16.73
CA MET A 289 7.14 8.13 -15.83
C MET A 289 7.92 9.25 -15.11
N TRP A 290 9.18 9.00 -14.73
CA TRP A 290 10.04 10.03 -14.15
C TRP A 290 10.29 11.18 -15.12
N LYS A 291 10.53 10.88 -16.41
CA LYS A 291 10.83 11.88 -17.44
C LYS A 291 9.62 12.69 -17.92
N SER A 292 8.38 12.31 -17.55
CA SER A 292 7.21 13.12 -17.90
C SER A 292 7.07 14.37 -17.04
N ASP A 293 6.20 15.28 -17.48
CA ASP A 293 5.71 16.47 -16.78
C ASP A 293 4.92 16.17 -15.49
N ALA A 294 4.52 14.91 -15.25
CA ALA A 294 3.84 14.52 -14.02
C ALA A 294 4.63 14.91 -12.75
N ALA A 295 4.05 15.82 -11.96
CA ALA A 295 4.56 16.26 -10.66
C ALA A 295 4.26 15.23 -9.57
N VAL A 296 3.18 14.47 -9.73
CA VAL A 296 2.75 13.39 -8.83
C VAL A 296 2.70 12.08 -9.60
N LEU A 297 3.26 11.02 -9.03
CA LEU A 297 3.26 9.68 -9.61
C LEU A 297 2.54 8.70 -8.67
N VAL A 298 1.58 7.98 -9.21
CA VAL A 298 0.81 6.93 -8.53
C VAL A 298 1.08 5.59 -9.20
N LEU A 299 1.52 4.62 -8.42
CA LEU A 299 1.74 3.24 -8.85
C LEU A 299 0.91 2.30 -7.99
N VAL A 300 0.21 1.35 -8.60
CA VAL A 300 -0.68 0.42 -7.91
C VAL A 300 -0.46 -0.99 -8.41
N GLU A 301 -0.43 -1.97 -7.52
CA GLU A 301 -0.33 -3.39 -7.86
C GLU A 301 -1.21 -4.25 -6.96
N GLU A 302 -1.48 -5.48 -7.42
CA GLU A 302 -2.11 -6.49 -6.56
C GLU A 302 -1.22 -6.81 -5.37
N ALA A 303 -1.82 -7.04 -4.19
CA ALA A 303 -1.09 -7.47 -3.01
C ALA A 303 -0.62 -8.94 -3.14
N THR A 304 0.44 -9.12 -3.91
CA THR A 304 1.18 -10.36 -4.12
C THR A 304 2.66 -10.10 -3.85
N ALA A 305 3.47 -11.13 -3.64
CA ALA A 305 4.91 -10.91 -3.45
C ALA A 305 5.54 -10.21 -4.68
N ARG A 306 5.17 -10.65 -5.90
CA ARG A 306 5.55 -9.97 -7.14
C ARG A 306 5.10 -8.51 -7.20
N GLY A 307 3.82 -8.24 -6.91
CA GLY A 307 3.27 -6.88 -6.94
C GLY A 307 3.97 -5.96 -5.94
N PHE A 308 4.16 -6.42 -4.71
CA PHE A 308 4.90 -5.68 -3.69
C PHE A 308 6.36 -5.45 -4.07
N ALA A 309 7.04 -6.46 -4.64
CA ALA A 309 8.40 -6.33 -5.14
C ALA A 309 8.48 -5.28 -6.27
N CYS A 310 7.51 -5.24 -7.19
CA CYS A 310 7.44 -4.22 -8.24
C CYS A 310 7.31 -2.81 -7.65
N ILE A 311 6.42 -2.62 -6.66
CA ILE A 311 6.24 -1.32 -5.99
C ILE A 311 7.49 -0.91 -5.21
N ALA A 312 8.11 -1.84 -4.48
CA ALA A 312 9.33 -1.55 -3.72
C ALA A 312 10.52 -1.22 -4.64
N ALA A 313 10.68 -1.94 -5.75
CA ALA A 313 11.71 -1.66 -6.76
C ALA A 313 11.48 -0.30 -7.44
N ALA A 314 10.22 0.01 -7.80
CA ALA A 314 9.86 1.32 -8.36
C ALA A 314 10.17 2.47 -7.37
N ARG A 315 9.87 2.29 -6.07
CA ARG A 315 10.26 3.26 -5.02
C ARG A 315 11.77 3.48 -5.02
N ALA A 316 12.54 2.39 -4.95
CA ALA A 316 14.00 2.47 -4.90
C ALA A 316 14.58 3.21 -6.13
N GLN A 317 14.06 2.91 -7.32
CA GLN A 317 14.46 3.56 -8.55
C GLN A 317 14.09 5.05 -8.58
N LEU A 318 12.86 5.43 -8.19
CA LEU A 318 12.43 6.84 -8.15
C LEU A 318 13.27 7.65 -7.15
N MET A 319 13.59 7.08 -5.99
CA MET A 319 14.47 7.74 -5.00
C MET A 319 15.91 7.85 -5.50
N ALA A 320 16.40 6.89 -6.29
CA ALA A 320 17.71 6.99 -6.94
C ALA A 320 17.72 8.08 -8.01
N LEU A 321 16.73 8.09 -8.91
CA LEU A 321 16.59 9.12 -9.95
C LEU A 321 16.51 10.53 -9.37
N SER A 322 15.82 10.70 -8.23
CA SER A 322 15.78 11.99 -7.52
C SER A 322 17.17 12.50 -7.13
N ARG A 323 18.04 11.62 -6.63
CA ARG A 323 19.43 11.97 -6.28
C ARG A 323 20.27 12.21 -7.52
N ASP A 324 20.09 11.40 -8.55
CA ASP A 324 20.91 11.45 -9.77
C ASP A 324 20.60 12.68 -10.65
N THR A 325 19.34 13.13 -10.68
CA THR A 325 18.92 14.29 -11.48
C THR A 325 18.79 15.59 -10.69
N ASP A 326 19.11 15.57 -9.39
CA ASP A 326 18.91 16.70 -8.45
C ASP A 326 17.49 17.29 -8.47
N VAL A 327 16.49 16.45 -8.79
CA VAL A 327 15.07 16.82 -8.72
C VAL A 327 14.54 16.23 -7.43
N PRO A 328 14.18 17.05 -6.43
CA PRO A 328 13.76 16.54 -5.13
C PRO A 328 12.46 15.75 -5.26
N CYS A 329 12.35 14.69 -4.49
CA CYS A 329 11.28 13.72 -4.59
C CYS A 329 11.03 13.08 -3.24
N HIS A 330 9.77 12.90 -2.88
CA HIS A 330 9.41 12.24 -1.63
C HIS A 330 8.19 11.33 -1.79
N VAL A 331 8.11 10.34 -0.91
CA VAL A 331 6.98 9.43 -0.79
C VAL A 331 5.87 10.11 -0.01
N VAL A 332 4.74 10.37 -0.66
CA VAL A 332 3.52 10.84 0.02
C VAL A 332 2.89 9.65 0.77
N ALA A 333 2.78 8.49 0.11
CA ALA A 333 2.18 7.29 0.68
C ALA A 333 2.71 6.01 0.00
N PRO A 334 2.60 4.84 0.62
CA PRO A 334 2.15 4.60 1.99
C PRO A 334 3.21 4.91 3.06
N TRP A 335 4.49 4.88 2.71
CA TRP A 335 5.56 5.09 3.69
C TRP A 335 5.59 6.54 4.19
N PRO A 336 5.70 6.77 5.52
CA PRO A 336 5.81 8.11 6.10
C PRO A 336 7.23 8.70 6.01
N HIS A 337 8.12 8.09 5.22
CA HIS A 337 9.54 8.42 5.14
C HIS A 337 10.07 8.07 3.73
N ASP A 338 11.28 8.52 3.39
CA ASP A 338 11.88 8.34 2.06
C ASP A 338 12.96 7.25 2.01
N ASP A 339 13.40 6.75 3.17
CA ASP A 339 14.41 5.70 3.24
C ASP A 339 13.96 4.37 2.62
N PRO A 340 14.89 3.47 2.31
CA PRO A 340 14.52 2.16 1.81
C PRO A 340 13.60 1.37 2.77
N CYS A 341 12.74 0.52 2.21
CA CYS A 341 11.73 -0.21 2.98
C CYS A 341 12.36 -1.31 3.85
N ILE A 342 12.17 -1.28 5.17
CA ILE A 342 12.68 -2.33 6.06
C ILE A 342 12.12 -3.70 5.70
N LEU A 343 10.86 -3.81 5.27
CA LEU A 343 10.26 -5.10 4.96
C LEU A 343 10.94 -5.82 3.79
N THR A 344 11.60 -5.08 2.88
CA THR A 344 12.45 -5.66 1.84
C THR A 344 13.89 -5.86 2.32
N HIS A 345 14.44 -4.91 3.10
CA HIS A 345 15.83 -4.97 3.57
C HIS A 345 16.09 -6.02 4.66
N ALA A 346 15.18 -6.16 5.63
CA ALA A 346 15.30 -7.13 6.72
C ALA A 346 15.20 -8.59 6.26
N GLY A 347 14.72 -8.83 5.03
CA GLY A 347 14.74 -10.15 4.39
C GLY A 347 15.99 -10.42 3.54
N MET A 348 16.80 -9.39 3.24
CA MET A 348 17.96 -9.49 2.34
C MET A 348 19.32 -9.55 3.06
N GLN A 349 19.42 -9.21 4.35
CA GLN A 349 20.65 -9.45 5.09
C GLN A 349 20.75 -10.94 5.44
N GLU A 350 21.70 -11.63 4.80
CA GLU A 350 21.95 -13.06 5.00
C GLU A 350 22.15 -13.37 6.49
N GLY A 351 21.27 -14.20 7.06
CA GLY A 351 21.36 -14.68 8.44
C GLY A 351 20.41 -14.01 9.45
N HIS A 352 19.83 -12.84 9.15
CA HIS A 352 18.85 -12.23 10.04
C HIS A 352 17.44 -12.80 9.81
N LYS A 353 16.92 -13.51 10.81
CA LYS A 353 15.50 -13.91 10.81
C LYS A 353 14.65 -12.67 10.99
N LYS A 354 13.78 -12.39 10.01
CA LYS A 354 12.73 -11.39 10.13
C LYS A 354 12.01 -11.53 11.48
N PRO A 355 11.76 -10.43 12.21
CA PRO A 355 10.99 -10.49 13.45
C PRO A 355 9.64 -11.18 13.21
N ARG A 356 9.32 -12.20 14.02
CA ARG A 356 8.14 -13.10 13.83
C ARG A 356 6.80 -12.37 13.68
N ASN A 357 6.69 -11.12 14.13
CA ASN A 357 5.43 -10.37 14.17
C ASN A 357 5.27 -9.34 13.04
N LEU A 358 6.26 -9.17 12.16
CA LEU A 358 6.17 -8.21 11.06
C LEU A 358 5.47 -8.83 9.82
N PRO A 359 4.65 -8.07 9.08
CA PRO A 359 4.00 -8.54 7.86
C PRO A 359 5.02 -8.74 6.72
N ASP A 360 4.79 -9.71 5.82
CA ASP A 360 5.72 -10.03 4.69
C ASP A 360 5.74 -8.95 3.61
N MET A 361 4.66 -8.19 3.50
CA MET A 361 4.52 -7.12 2.54
C MET A 361 3.67 -5.99 3.13
N LEU A 362 3.87 -4.79 2.61
CA LEU A 362 3.00 -3.67 2.91
C LEU A 362 1.80 -3.72 1.95
N ALA A 363 0.72 -4.35 2.41
CA ALA A 363 -0.52 -4.49 1.66
C ALA A 363 -1.67 -3.74 2.34
N TYR A 364 -2.73 -3.46 1.59
CA TYR A 364 -3.93 -2.78 2.07
C TYR A 364 -5.16 -3.48 1.51
N THR A 365 -6.32 -3.26 2.14
CA THR A 365 -7.58 -3.88 1.73
C THR A 365 -8.63 -2.81 1.49
N GLN A 366 -9.28 -2.83 0.33
CA GLN A 366 -10.44 -1.99 0.01
C GLN A 366 -11.69 -2.86 -0.13
N MET A 367 -12.78 -2.43 0.50
CA MET A 367 -14.09 -3.06 0.31
C MET A 367 -14.82 -2.38 -0.85
N TYR A 368 -15.59 -3.15 -1.61
CA TYR A 368 -16.39 -2.65 -2.72
C TYR A 368 -17.69 -3.42 -2.85
N TYR A 369 -18.69 -2.80 -3.48
CA TYR A 369 -19.94 -3.46 -3.81
C TYR A 369 -19.88 -4.06 -5.22
N LEU A 370 -20.31 -5.30 -5.36
CA LEU A 370 -20.41 -5.97 -6.65
C LEU A 370 -21.85 -5.84 -7.21
N PRO A 371 -22.03 -5.31 -8.44
CA PRO A 371 -23.36 -5.07 -9.00
C PRO A 371 -24.24 -6.33 -9.04
N PRO A 372 -25.58 -6.19 -8.87
CA PRO A 372 -26.49 -7.34 -8.87
C PRO A 372 -26.41 -8.20 -10.13
N SER A 373 -26.27 -7.57 -11.31
CA SER A 373 -26.14 -8.26 -12.59
C SER A 373 -24.94 -9.23 -12.61
N VAL A 374 -23.78 -8.78 -12.13
CA VAL A 374 -22.57 -9.62 -12.01
C VAL A 374 -22.78 -10.74 -10.99
N ARG A 375 -23.40 -10.45 -9.84
CA ARG A 375 -23.69 -11.45 -8.80
C ARG A 375 -24.58 -12.56 -9.33
N SER A 376 -25.65 -12.21 -10.04
CA SER A 376 -26.56 -13.15 -10.69
C SER A 376 -25.84 -13.99 -11.73
N SER A 377 -25.06 -13.40 -12.64
CA SER A 377 -24.33 -14.15 -13.67
C SER A 377 -23.31 -15.13 -13.09
N LEU A 378 -22.70 -14.79 -11.95
CA LEU A 378 -21.73 -15.63 -11.23
C LEU A 378 -22.34 -16.55 -10.17
N HIS A 379 -23.67 -16.56 -9.99
CA HIS A 379 -24.37 -17.33 -8.93
C HIS A 379 -23.83 -17.07 -7.51
N LEU A 380 -23.47 -15.81 -7.22
CA LEU A 380 -22.93 -15.43 -5.91
C LEU A 380 -24.07 -15.17 -4.92
N LYS A 381 -24.18 -16.00 -3.87
CA LYS A 381 -25.22 -15.89 -2.82
C LYS A 381 -24.92 -14.84 -1.74
N THR A 382 -23.95 -13.97 -1.96
CA THR A 382 -23.48 -12.97 -0.97
C THR A 382 -24.25 -11.65 -1.09
N ASP A 383 -24.26 -10.87 -0.01
CA ASP A 383 -24.78 -9.50 0.06
C ASP A 383 -24.18 -8.53 -0.98
N GLY A 384 -23.01 -8.88 -1.53
CA GLY A 384 -22.33 -8.16 -2.60
C GLY A 384 -21.10 -7.41 -2.12
N HIS A 385 -20.83 -7.38 -0.81
CA HIS A 385 -19.59 -6.84 -0.28
C HIS A 385 -18.43 -7.76 -0.62
N ARG A 386 -17.38 -7.18 -1.19
CA ARG A 386 -16.15 -7.87 -1.57
C ARG A 386 -14.93 -7.08 -1.12
N LEU A 387 -13.81 -7.78 -0.95
CA LEU A 387 -12.54 -7.19 -0.55
C LEU A 387 -11.53 -7.37 -1.68
N ARG A 388 -10.76 -6.33 -1.97
CA ARG A 388 -9.57 -6.39 -2.83
C ARG A 388 -8.35 -5.98 -2.02
N GLN A 389 -7.29 -6.78 -2.12
CA GLN A 389 -6.01 -6.44 -1.50
C GLN A 389 -5.05 -5.86 -2.55
N PHE A 390 -4.35 -4.80 -2.20
CA PHE A 390 -3.47 -4.06 -3.11
C PHE A 390 -2.24 -3.52 -2.37
N CYS A 391 -1.21 -3.17 -3.13
CA CYS A 391 -0.08 -2.36 -2.68
C CYS A 391 0.07 -1.17 -3.63
N TYR A 392 0.65 -0.08 -3.15
CA TYR A 392 0.69 1.16 -3.92
C TYR A 392 1.86 2.04 -3.49
N LEU A 393 2.14 3.06 -4.29
CA LEU A 393 3.14 4.09 -4.05
C LEU A 393 2.62 5.40 -4.64
N ILE A 394 2.63 6.46 -3.85
CA ILE A 394 2.36 7.84 -4.25
C ILE A 394 3.64 8.63 -3.97
N VAL A 395 4.15 9.28 -5.00
CA VAL A 395 5.39 10.07 -4.96
C VAL A 395 5.13 11.44 -5.54
N GLN A 396 5.72 12.48 -4.96
CA GLN A 396 5.67 13.84 -5.48
C GLN A 396 7.09 14.34 -5.75
N LYS A 397 7.31 14.98 -6.90
CA LYS A 397 8.59 15.56 -7.32
C LYS A 397 8.84 16.92 -6.67
N THR A 398 8.79 16.94 -5.34
CA THR A 398 9.09 18.09 -4.50
C THR A 398 9.83 17.62 -3.25
N PRO A 399 10.52 18.52 -2.52
CA PRO A 399 11.04 18.18 -1.20
C PRO A 399 9.89 17.80 -0.27
N ARG A 400 10.12 16.85 0.64
CA ARG A 400 9.14 16.48 1.67
C ARG A 400 8.71 17.73 2.46
N PRO A 401 7.41 18.03 2.56
CA PRO A 401 6.92 19.10 3.43
C PRO A 401 7.30 18.84 4.89
N SER A 402 7.81 19.86 5.57
CA SER A 402 8.08 19.86 7.00
C SER A 402 7.59 21.16 7.62
N VAL A 403 7.21 21.12 8.89
CA VAL A 403 6.74 22.30 9.63
C VAL A 403 7.79 23.40 9.57
N SER A 404 9.07 23.07 9.78
CA SER A 404 10.18 24.03 9.73
C SER A 404 10.34 24.71 8.36
N ASN A 405 10.28 23.94 7.26
CA ASN A 405 10.44 24.50 5.91
C ASN A 405 9.26 25.38 5.51
N VAL A 406 8.05 25.00 5.91
CA VAL A 406 6.83 25.78 5.64
C VAL A 406 6.79 27.03 6.52
N ALA A 407 7.14 26.91 7.80
CA ALA A 407 7.21 28.04 8.73
C ALA A 407 8.20 29.11 8.27
N ALA A 408 9.36 28.73 7.72
CA ALA A 408 10.31 29.68 7.16
C ALA A 408 9.73 30.46 5.96
N LYS A 409 9.04 29.76 5.04
CA LYS A 409 8.41 30.39 3.87
C LYS A 409 7.27 31.34 4.27
N LEU A 410 6.38 30.88 5.15
CA LEU A 410 5.25 31.67 5.63
C LEU A 410 5.73 32.85 6.49
N GLY A 411 6.72 32.65 7.35
CA GLY A 411 7.34 33.71 8.16
C GLY A 411 7.89 34.85 7.32
N ALA A 412 8.53 34.54 6.18
CA ALA A 412 8.94 35.57 5.22
C ALA A 412 7.75 36.33 4.61
N GLN A 413 6.66 35.62 4.29
CA GLN A 413 5.44 36.21 3.71
C GLN A 413 4.70 37.14 4.69
N ILE A 414 4.54 36.72 5.95
CA ILE A 414 3.82 37.48 6.99
C ILE A 414 4.75 38.36 7.85
N ARG A 415 6.05 38.39 7.55
CA ARG A 415 7.08 39.14 8.29
C ARG A 415 7.10 38.82 9.79
N LYS A 416 7.08 37.52 10.13
CA LYS A 416 7.16 37.00 11.51
C LYS A 416 8.34 36.03 11.65
N ASP A 417 8.83 35.89 12.87
CA ASP A 417 9.90 34.93 13.21
C ASP A 417 9.46 33.49 12.87
N PRO A 418 10.23 32.72 12.10
CA PRO A 418 9.95 31.32 11.81
C PRO A 418 9.65 30.45 13.04
N VAL A 419 10.26 30.72 14.20
CA VAL A 419 10.00 29.98 15.45
C VAL A 419 8.57 30.22 15.94
N LEU A 420 8.11 31.48 15.89
CA LEU A 420 6.75 31.84 16.26
C LEU A 420 5.73 31.25 15.28
N VAL A 421 6.04 31.27 13.98
CA VAL A 421 5.21 30.64 12.95
C VAL A 421 5.12 29.13 13.17
N HIS A 422 6.22 28.48 13.53
CA HIS A 422 6.21 27.05 13.85
C HIS A 422 5.26 26.74 15.00
N ALA A 423 5.33 27.49 16.10
CA ALA A 423 4.43 27.34 17.24
C ALA A 423 2.96 27.56 16.84
N ALA A 424 2.67 28.56 16.01
CA ALA A 424 1.33 28.80 15.48
C ALA A 424 0.81 27.63 14.62
N LEU A 425 1.66 27.06 13.76
CA LEU A 425 1.30 25.88 12.95
C LEU A 425 1.02 24.65 13.82
N ASP A 426 1.82 24.42 14.86
CA ASP A 426 1.61 23.34 15.82
C ASP A 426 0.29 23.54 16.59
N GLU A 427 -0.03 24.77 16.99
CA GLU A 427 -1.30 25.10 17.63
C GLU A 427 -2.50 24.86 16.71
N MET A 428 -2.43 25.32 15.45
CA MET A 428 -3.46 25.07 14.44
C MET A 428 -3.67 23.56 14.19
N ALA A 429 -2.60 22.78 14.14
CA ALA A 429 -2.68 21.32 14.02
C ALA A 429 -3.26 20.66 15.28
N ALA A 430 -2.92 21.17 16.47
CA ALA A 430 -3.43 20.67 17.75
C ALA A 430 -4.94 20.88 17.90
N VAL A 431 -5.52 21.94 17.32
CA VAL A 431 -6.99 22.12 17.25
C VAL A 431 -7.65 20.94 16.55
N SER A 432 -7.07 20.45 15.45
CA SER A 432 -7.58 19.30 14.68
C SER A 432 -7.46 17.96 15.42
N LYS A 433 -6.58 17.85 16.42
CA LYS A 433 -6.43 16.66 17.28
C LYS A 433 -7.50 16.63 18.38
N ARG A 434 -8.04 17.78 18.78
CA ARG A 434 -9.17 17.87 19.73
C ARG A 434 -10.45 17.42 19.05
N GLY A 435 -11.32 16.73 19.78
CA GLY A 435 -12.61 16.27 19.27
C GLY A 435 -13.74 16.48 20.26
N ILE A 436 -14.96 16.08 19.86
CA ILE A 436 -16.18 16.31 20.65
C ILE A 436 -16.07 15.77 22.09
N LEU A 437 -15.26 14.71 22.32
CA LEU A 437 -15.10 14.13 23.65
C LEU A 437 -14.29 15.01 24.60
N ASP A 438 -13.39 15.84 24.08
CA ASP A 438 -12.64 16.80 24.87
C ASP A 438 -13.49 18.04 25.15
N THR A 439 -14.26 18.52 24.17
CA THR A 439 -15.21 19.64 24.33
C THR A 439 -16.29 19.35 25.37
N LEU A 440 -16.86 18.14 25.37
CA LEU A 440 -17.86 17.75 26.38
C LEU A 440 -17.28 17.71 27.80
N ARG A 441 -15.96 17.49 27.93
CA ARG A 441 -15.28 17.50 29.22
C ARG A 441 -14.92 18.92 29.65
N SER A 442 -14.40 19.74 28.74
CA SER A 442 -14.12 21.14 29.02
C SER A 442 -15.38 21.90 29.37
N GLY A 443 -16.52 21.66 28.70
CA GLY A 443 -17.80 22.28 29.06
C GLY A 443 -18.30 21.91 30.46
N ARG A 444 -18.12 20.64 30.89
CA ARG A 444 -18.43 20.22 32.27
C ARG A 444 -17.47 20.79 33.30
N ARG A 445 -16.18 20.88 32.97
CA ARG A 445 -15.17 21.50 33.84
C ARG A 445 -15.31 23.01 33.91
N ALA A 446 -15.62 23.68 32.82
CA ALA A 446 -15.90 25.12 32.80
C ALA A 446 -17.15 25.41 33.63
N ALA A 447 -18.20 24.59 33.56
CA ALA A 447 -19.35 24.71 34.46
C ALA A 447 -18.99 24.52 35.94
N GLN A 448 -18.12 23.56 36.27
CA GLN A 448 -17.61 23.36 37.64
C GLN A 448 -16.67 24.49 38.12
N VAL A 449 -15.80 24.98 37.25
CA VAL A 449 -14.84 26.05 37.56
C VAL A 449 -15.56 27.39 37.66
N ILE A 450 -16.65 27.62 36.92
CA ILE A 450 -17.50 28.82 37.10
C ILE A 450 -18.17 28.80 38.49
N GLU A 451 -18.56 27.63 39.01
CA GLU A 451 -19.06 27.49 40.39
C GLU A 451 -17.95 27.72 41.44
N GLU A 452 -16.72 27.27 41.20
CA GLU A 452 -15.59 27.43 42.13
C GLU A 452 -14.97 28.85 42.08
N VAL A 453 -14.85 29.46 40.89
CA VAL A 453 -14.31 30.83 40.70
C VAL A 453 -15.30 31.91 41.16
N ALA A 454 -16.60 31.61 41.22
CA ALA A 454 -17.58 32.50 41.85
C ALA A 454 -17.38 32.67 43.37
N GLN A 455 -16.50 31.88 44.00
CA GLN A 455 -16.22 31.95 45.43
C GLN A 455 -14.87 32.60 45.79
N ASP A 456 -13.94 32.77 44.83
CA ASP A 456 -12.54 33.20 45.11
C ASP A 456 -12.12 34.50 44.38
N ALA A 457 -13.04 35.28 43.82
CA ALA A 457 -12.71 36.47 43.04
C ALA A 457 -12.47 37.74 43.87
N GLU A 458 -11.46 37.76 44.75
CA GLU A 458 -10.75 38.98 45.15
C GLU A 458 -9.25 38.67 45.32
N ILE A 459 -8.41 39.12 44.36
CA ILE A 459 -7.05 39.70 44.52
C ILE A 459 -6.18 39.50 43.25
N SER A 460 -5.79 40.64 42.64
CA SER A 460 -4.63 40.92 41.75
C SER A 460 -4.56 40.26 40.35
N GLY A 461 -4.00 40.84 39.28
CA GLY A 461 -3.30 42.10 39.03
C GLY A 461 -2.50 42.02 37.70
N ALA A 462 -2.53 43.10 36.90
CA ALA A 462 -1.68 43.49 35.74
C ALA A 462 -1.52 42.57 34.49
N PRO A 463 -1.67 43.09 33.25
CA PRO A 463 -1.47 42.34 32.01
C PRO A 463 0.00 42.36 31.57
N GLY A 464 0.69 41.23 31.70
CA GLY A 464 1.87 40.94 30.87
C GLY A 464 1.40 40.29 29.58
N GLU A 465 1.84 40.80 28.42
CA GLU A 465 1.62 40.13 27.13
C GLU A 465 2.16 38.70 27.23
N CYS A 466 1.25 37.72 27.24
CA CYS A 466 1.60 36.33 27.42
C CYS A 466 2.15 35.78 26.10
N ALA A 467 3.09 34.82 26.15
CA ALA A 467 3.59 34.14 24.94
C ALA A 467 2.45 33.57 24.07
N ASP A 468 1.32 33.21 24.70
CA ASP A 468 0.10 32.74 24.03
C ASP A 468 -0.54 33.82 23.14
N ASP A 469 -0.49 35.11 23.52
CA ASP A 469 -1.07 36.21 22.73
C ASP A 469 -0.31 36.41 21.41
N ALA A 470 1.03 36.26 21.45
CA ALA A 470 1.87 36.37 20.26
C ALA A 470 1.65 35.22 19.28
N VAL A 471 1.46 33.99 19.78
CA VAL A 471 1.12 32.82 18.94
C VAL A 471 -0.25 33.02 18.31
N GLN A 472 -1.25 33.44 19.07
CA GLN A 472 -2.60 33.68 18.56
C GLN A 472 -2.64 34.80 17.49
N ALA A 473 -1.88 35.89 17.70
CA ALA A 473 -1.73 36.92 16.68
C ALA A 473 -1.06 36.38 15.41
N CYS A 474 -0.13 35.43 15.54
CA CYS A 474 0.50 34.77 14.39
C CYS A 474 -0.48 33.82 13.67
N VAL A 475 -1.32 33.08 14.40
CA VAL A 475 -2.41 32.27 13.82
C VAL A 475 -3.33 33.14 12.96
N HIS A 476 -3.79 34.28 13.49
CA HIS A 476 -4.64 35.19 12.72
C HIS A 476 -3.96 35.77 11.48
N ALA A 477 -2.65 36.06 11.56
CA ALA A 477 -1.88 36.50 10.40
C ALA A 477 -1.77 35.39 9.33
N LEU A 478 -1.61 34.13 9.73
CA LEU A 478 -1.62 32.98 8.81
C LEU A 478 -2.99 32.79 8.15
N GLU A 479 -4.07 32.85 8.93
CA GLU A 479 -5.44 32.76 8.41
C GLU A 479 -5.75 33.85 7.38
N ALA A 480 -5.21 35.07 7.59
CA ALA A 480 -5.34 36.16 6.63
C ALA A 480 -4.63 35.89 5.28
N THR A 481 -3.62 35.02 5.25
CA THR A 481 -3.02 34.52 3.99
C THR A 481 -3.81 33.38 3.35
N GLY A 482 -4.89 32.94 4.00
CA GLY A 482 -5.68 31.76 3.64
C GLY A 482 -5.05 30.44 4.08
N PHE A 483 -3.97 30.47 4.88
CA PHE A 483 -3.41 29.28 5.52
C PHE A 483 -4.26 28.90 6.74
N ASN A 484 -4.95 27.76 6.67
CA ASN A 484 -5.95 27.39 7.68
C ASN A 484 -5.59 26.11 8.46
N ALA A 485 -6.44 25.74 9.43
CA ALA A 485 -6.23 24.57 10.27
C ALA A 485 -6.21 23.23 9.48
N ASP A 486 -6.90 23.14 8.34
CA ASP A 486 -6.86 21.96 7.48
C ASP A 486 -5.49 21.82 6.78
N GLN A 487 -4.87 22.92 6.39
CA GLN A 487 -3.52 22.90 5.83
C GLN A 487 -2.46 22.60 6.88
N ALA A 488 -2.60 23.17 8.08
CA ALA A 488 -1.76 22.78 9.23
C ALA A 488 -1.89 21.28 9.52
N LEU A 489 -3.11 20.73 9.45
CA LEU A 489 -3.37 19.30 9.62
C LEU A 489 -2.71 18.45 8.52
N LYS A 490 -2.84 18.85 7.25
CA LYS A 490 -2.19 18.18 6.11
C LYS A 490 -0.68 18.15 6.28
N LEU A 491 -0.08 19.25 6.74
CA LEU A 491 1.34 19.38 7.03
C LEU A 491 1.77 18.48 8.20
N ASP A 492 1.04 18.52 9.32
CA ASP A 492 1.26 17.67 10.50
C ASP A 492 1.15 16.17 10.14
N ALA A 493 0.29 15.80 9.19
CA ALA A 493 0.13 14.40 8.79
C ALA A 493 1.35 13.78 8.09
N TYR A 494 2.34 14.57 7.66
CA TYR A 494 3.62 14.05 7.13
C TYR A 494 4.50 13.41 8.21
N GLN A 495 4.29 13.75 9.49
CA GLN A 495 5.00 13.16 10.62
C GLN A 495 4.21 12.07 11.35
N TRP A 496 3.04 11.67 10.84
CA TRP A 496 2.26 10.63 11.50
C TRP A 496 2.73 9.23 11.14
N PRO A 497 2.84 8.32 12.11
CA PRO A 497 3.15 6.94 11.84
C PRO A 497 1.98 6.24 11.12
N ARG A 498 2.32 5.25 10.27
CA ARG A 498 1.35 4.44 9.54
C ARG A 498 1.18 3.06 10.17
N ILE A 499 -0.03 2.73 10.55
CA ILE A 499 -0.37 1.47 11.22
C ILE A 499 -0.21 0.28 10.26
N LEU A 500 0.56 -0.73 10.68
CA LEU A 500 0.92 -1.91 9.88
C LEU A 500 0.00 -3.11 10.06
N GLN A 501 -0.73 -3.19 11.17
CA GLN A 501 -1.64 -4.29 11.48
C GLN A 501 -2.87 -3.79 12.24
N THR A 502 -3.91 -4.61 12.33
CA THR A 502 -5.11 -4.26 13.11
C THR A 502 -4.72 -3.98 14.57
N PRO A 503 -5.05 -2.79 15.13
CA PRO A 503 -4.70 -2.45 16.51
C PRO A 503 -5.26 -3.43 17.54
N LEU A 504 -4.44 -3.83 18.51
CA LEU A 504 -4.81 -4.75 19.59
C LEU A 504 -5.43 -3.97 20.75
N LYS A 505 -6.61 -4.40 21.22
CA LYS A 505 -7.39 -3.69 22.24
C LYS A 505 -7.51 -4.56 23.50
N LYS A 506 -6.94 -4.12 24.63
CA LYS A 506 -6.96 -4.88 25.88
C LYS A 506 -7.07 -3.95 27.10
N GLY A 507 -8.09 -4.14 27.94
CA GLY A 507 -8.15 -3.54 29.28
C GLY A 507 -7.86 -2.04 29.35
N GLY A 508 -8.46 -1.21 28.48
CA GLY A 508 -8.20 0.24 28.48
C GLY A 508 -6.97 0.68 27.69
N HIS A 509 -6.30 -0.23 26.97
CA HIS A 509 -5.10 0.04 26.19
C HIS A 509 -5.31 -0.36 24.73
N VAL A 510 -4.72 0.42 23.82
CA VAL A 510 -4.65 0.10 22.39
C VAL A 510 -3.19 0.06 21.97
N THR A 511 -2.70 -1.12 21.60
CA THR A 511 -1.34 -1.33 21.12
C THR A 511 -1.33 -1.36 19.60
N MET A 512 -0.40 -0.63 18.99
CA MET A 512 -0.25 -0.47 17.55
C MET A 512 1.20 -0.71 17.15
N ASP A 513 1.37 -1.44 16.05
CA ASP A 513 2.64 -1.56 15.34
C ASP A 513 2.57 -0.65 14.13
N ALA A 514 3.53 0.26 13.98
CA ALA A 514 3.51 1.26 12.94
C ALA A 514 4.87 1.51 12.32
N TYR A 515 4.83 1.89 11.05
CA TYR A 515 5.97 2.48 10.35
C TYR A 515 6.11 3.93 10.78
N MET A 516 7.29 4.33 11.24
CA MET A 516 7.58 5.65 11.77
C MET A 516 8.15 6.58 10.70
N PRO A 517 8.02 7.91 10.83
CA PRO A 517 8.69 8.88 9.95
C PRO A 517 10.21 8.76 9.98
N SER A 518 10.79 8.25 11.07
CA SER A 518 12.23 7.93 11.17
C SER A 518 12.67 6.75 10.30
N GLY A 519 11.72 6.07 9.66
CA GLY A 519 11.99 4.87 8.89
C GLY A 519 11.99 3.58 9.69
N ALA A 520 11.96 3.62 11.03
CA ALA A 520 11.90 2.45 11.90
C ALA A 520 10.47 1.87 12.01
N ILE A 521 10.36 0.61 12.46
CA ILE A 521 9.09 0.02 12.86
C ILE A 521 9.04 -0.07 14.38
N GLN A 522 8.03 0.57 14.96
CA GLN A 522 7.87 0.66 16.42
C GLN A 522 6.50 0.18 16.87
N ARG A 523 6.47 -0.35 18.10
CA ARG A 523 5.26 -0.72 18.83
C ARG A 523 5.04 0.28 19.95
N PHE A 524 3.87 0.90 19.97
CA PHE A 524 3.48 1.82 21.04
C PHE A 524 2.05 1.56 21.50
N THR A 525 1.73 2.02 22.71
CA THR A 525 0.41 1.83 23.32
C THR A 525 -0.20 3.15 23.75
N VAL A 526 -1.45 3.38 23.37
CA VAL A 526 -2.28 4.50 23.84
C VAL A 526 -3.21 3.98 24.93
N ALA A 527 -3.05 4.51 26.14
CA ALA A 527 -3.87 4.16 27.29
C ALA A 527 -5.10 5.08 27.37
N LYS A 528 -6.16 4.62 28.04
CA LYS A 528 -7.34 5.45 28.33
C LYS A 528 -6.99 6.69 29.17
N SER A 529 -5.93 6.61 29.99
CA SER A 529 -5.41 7.73 30.78
C SER A 529 -4.73 8.81 29.94
N SER A 530 -4.21 8.48 28.75
CA SER A 530 -3.56 9.43 27.84
C SER A 530 -4.51 10.48 27.25
N GLY A 531 -5.82 10.31 27.40
CA GLY A 531 -6.83 11.23 26.89
C GLY A 531 -8.02 10.49 26.29
N ARG A 532 -9.24 11.00 26.54
CA ARG A 532 -10.46 10.34 26.10
C ARG A 532 -10.59 10.34 24.58
N GLN A 533 -10.27 11.46 23.93
CA GLN A 533 -10.31 11.57 22.47
C GLN A 533 -9.21 10.73 21.82
N ALA A 534 -7.94 10.89 22.22
CA ALA A 534 -6.83 10.09 21.70
C ALA A 534 -7.06 8.58 21.84
N TYR A 535 -7.56 8.12 22.99
CA TYR A 535 -7.90 6.71 23.20
C TYR A 535 -9.07 6.25 22.33
N GLN A 536 -10.10 7.08 22.15
CA GLN A 536 -11.22 6.77 21.24
C GLN A 536 -10.73 6.64 19.80
N ASP A 537 -9.87 7.55 19.36
CA ASP A 537 -9.27 7.55 18.03
C ASP A 537 -8.43 6.28 17.83
N ALA A 538 -7.56 5.94 18.79
CA ALA A 538 -6.78 4.70 18.78
C ALA A 538 -7.69 3.45 18.70
N ARG A 539 -8.79 3.41 19.47
CA ARG A 539 -9.74 2.28 19.43
C ARG A 539 -10.44 2.12 18.09
N LYS A 540 -10.51 3.18 17.28
CA LYS A 540 -11.21 3.17 15.99
C LYS A 540 -10.26 3.13 14.80
N ALA A 541 -8.97 3.35 15.04
CA ALA A 541 -7.90 3.15 14.07
C ALA A 541 -7.89 1.72 13.51
N ARG A 542 -7.42 1.60 12.28
CA ARG A 542 -7.39 0.37 11.49
C ARG A 542 -6.03 0.18 10.83
N HIS A 543 -5.84 -1.02 10.31
CA HIS A 543 -4.73 -1.33 9.43
C HIS A 543 -4.66 -0.34 8.26
N GLY A 544 -3.51 0.34 8.13
CA GLY A 544 -3.25 1.32 7.10
C GLY A 544 -3.80 2.73 7.36
N ASP A 545 -4.27 3.05 8.56
CA ASP A 545 -4.54 4.44 8.94
C ASP A 545 -3.22 5.14 9.34
N LEU A 546 -3.17 6.47 9.16
CA LEU A 546 -2.19 7.32 9.85
C LEU A 546 -2.71 7.64 11.25
N PHE A 547 -1.81 7.70 12.24
CA PHE A 547 -2.20 7.93 13.62
C PHE A 547 -1.69 9.28 14.16
N PRO A 548 -2.58 10.22 14.51
CA PRO A 548 -2.19 11.60 14.86
C PRO A 548 -1.72 11.82 16.30
N HIS A 549 -2.04 10.91 17.22
CA HIS A 549 -1.80 11.07 18.67
C HIS A 549 -0.60 10.24 19.16
N TYR A 550 0.42 10.12 18.32
CA TYR A 550 1.60 9.31 18.63
C TYR A 550 2.41 9.90 19.80
N ASP A 551 2.42 11.22 19.93
CA ASP A 551 2.99 12.00 21.03
C ASP A 551 2.40 11.63 22.40
N LEU A 552 1.13 11.21 22.44
CA LEU A 552 0.43 10.80 23.68
C LEU A 552 0.59 9.30 24.01
N ALA A 553 1.35 8.57 23.19
CA ALA A 553 1.60 7.15 23.40
C ALA A 553 2.67 6.90 24.48
N SER A 554 2.65 5.70 25.05
CA SER A 554 3.77 5.18 25.85
C SER A 554 5.07 5.14 25.05
N THR A 555 6.20 5.10 25.77
CA THR A 555 7.53 4.93 25.17
C THR A 555 7.53 3.78 24.16
N PRO A 556 7.86 4.04 22.89
CA PRO A 556 7.79 3.03 21.83
C PRO A 556 8.88 1.97 22.00
N ASN A 557 8.53 0.71 21.71
CA ASN A 557 9.49 -0.39 21.57
C ASN A 557 9.84 -0.57 20.09
N THR A 558 11.12 -0.46 19.73
CA THR A 558 11.58 -0.71 18.35
C THR A 558 11.48 -2.20 18.01
N LEU A 559 10.64 -2.52 17.02
CA LEU A 559 10.50 -3.88 16.47
C LEU A 559 11.51 -4.15 15.36
N ALA A 560 11.83 -3.12 14.56
CA ALA A 560 12.90 -3.14 13.60
C ALA A 560 13.49 -1.72 13.46
N PRO A 561 14.83 -1.56 13.54
CA PRO A 561 15.47 -0.26 13.36
C PRO A 561 15.33 0.24 11.92
N SER A 562 15.54 1.53 11.70
CA SER A 562 15.57 2.10 10.34
C SER A 562 16.75 1.52 9.54
N VAL A 563 16.68 1.57 8.19
CA VAL A 563 17.81 1.12 7.35
C VAL A 563 19.06 1.97 7.61
N ALA A 564 18.89 3.25 7.93
CA ALA A 564 19.99 4.13 8.32
C ALA A 564 20.62 3.68 9.65
N GLU A 565 19.81 3.38 10.67
CA GLU A 565 20.28 2.82 11.94
C GLU A 565 20.98 1.46 11.76
N MET A 566 20.44 0.59 10.91
CA MET A 566 21.08 -0.70 10.58
C MET A 566 22.47 -0.50 9.98
N ARG A 567 22.62 0.48 9.06
CA ARG A 567 23.91 0.79 8.44
C ARG A 567 24.91 1.40 9.43
N ALA A 568 24.44 2.32 10.29
CA ALA A 568 25.28 2.92 11.33
C ALA A 568 25.76 1.87 12.35
N ASN A 569 24.90 0.94 12.73
CA ASN A 569 25.26 -0.15 13.66
C ASN A 569 26.21 -1.17 13.02
N ALA A 570 26.04 -1.46 11.73
CA ALA A 570 26.95 -2.34 10.98
C ALA A 570 28.37 -1.75 10.82
N GLN A 571 28.57 -0.46 11.07
CA GLN A 571 29.87 0.20 11.08
C GLN A 571 30.61 0.06 12.43
N THR A 572 30.06 -0.65 13.42
CA THR A 572 30.92 -1.22 14.48
C THR A 572 31.70 -2.37 13.85
N PRO A 573 33.05 -2.30 13.80
CA PRO A 573 33.83 -3.32 13.13
C PRO A 573 33.54 -4.64 13.82
N VAL A 574 32.94 -5.58 13.09
CA VAL A 574 33.01 -6.98 13.47
C VAL A 574 34.52 -7.27 13.49
N GLU A 575 35.04 -7.84 14.58
CA GLU A 575 36.47 -8.18 14.77
C GLU A 575 37.22 -8.78 13.55
N PRO A 576 36.62 -9.47 12.56
CA PRO A 576 37.33 -10.00 11.40
C PRO A 576 38.02 -8.96 10.52
N ASP A 577 37.46 -7.76 10.36
CA ASP A 577 38.05 -6.75 9.46
C ASP A 577 39.36 -6.19 10.04
N LEU A 578 39.45 -6.07 11.37
CA LEU A 578 40.69 -5.75 12.08
C LEU A 578 41.74 -6.87 11.94
N LEU A 579 41.31 -8.13 11.83
CA LEU A 579 42.20 -9.26 11.62
C LEU A 579 42.77 -9.28 10.19
N ILE A 580 41.94 -8.95 9.20
CA ILE A 580 42.35 -8.83 7.79
C ILE A 580 43.29 -7.64 7.61
N ASP A 581 42.98 -6.48 8.22
CA ASP A 581 43.86 -5.32 8.19
C ASP A 581 45.18 -5.57 8.95
N ALA A 582 45.17 -6.32 10.06
CA ALA A 582 46.38 -6.77 10.73
C ALA A 582 47.20 -7.77 9.88
N MET A 583 46.56 -8.65 9.12
CA MET A 583 47.22 -9.56 8.16
C MET A 583 47.83 -8.82 6.96
N LEU A 584 47.16 -7.76 6.48
CA LEU A 584 47.66 -6.89 5.42
C LEU A 584 48.78 -5.96 5.94
N ALA A 585 48.81 -5.64 7.22
CA ALA A 585 49.88 -4.88 7.86
C ALA A 585 51.12 -5.72 8.26
N ALA A 586 51.00 -7.05 8.36
CA ALA A 586 52.11 -7.92 8.73
C ALA A 586 53.17 -8.06 7.60
N PRO A 587 54.48 -8.02 7.93
CA PRO A 587 55.55 -8.16 6.95
C PRO A 587 55.51 -9.51 6.22
N ASN A 588 55.86 -9.50 4.92
CA ASN A 588 55.69 -10.62 3.98
C ASN A 588 56.29 -11.97 4.42
N THR A 589 57.24 -11.96 5.35
CA THR A 589 57.92 -13.16 5.84
C THR A 589 57.06 -14.05 6.73
N ASP A 590 56.03 -13.51 7.40
CA ASP A 590 55.15 -14.27 8.31
C ASP A 590 53.79 -14.64 7.70
N ARG A 591 53.44 -14.09 6.53
CA ARG A 591 52.15 -14.36 5.87
C ARG A 591 51.97 -15.82 5.47
N ALA A 592 53.05 -16.50 5.08
CA ALA A 592 53.00 -17.91 4.69
C ALA A 592 52.79 -18.82 5.92
N ALA A 593 53.43 -18.52 7.05
CA ALA A 593 53.26 -19.29 8.29
C ALA A 593 51.85 -19.13 8.87
N HIS A 594 51.30 -17.90 8.81
CA HIS A 594 49.94 -17.61 9.28
C HIS A 594 48.87 -18.23 8.37
N ALA A 595 49.06 -18.18 7.04
CA ALA A 595 48.18 -18.85 6.09
C ALA A 595 48.20 -20.39 6.25
N GLN A 596 49.37 -20.96 6.57
CA GLN A 596 49.50 -22.40 6.80
C GLN A 596 48.79 -22.84 8.09
N GLN A 597 48.87 -22.03 9.17
CA GLN A 597 48.12 -22.28 10.41
C GLN A 597 46.60 -22.27 10.19
N ILE A 598 46.09 -21.36 9.36
CA ILE A 598 44.66 -21.29 9.01
C ILE A 598 44.23 -22.50 8.17
N LEU A 599 45.06 -22.94 7.22
CA LEU A 599 44.81 -24.14 6.42
C LEU A 599 44.84 -25.42 7.27
N ASP A 600 45.75 -25.50 8.25
CA ASP A 600 45.83 -26.61 9.18
C ASP A 600 44.64 -26.62 10.17
N ALA A 601 44.17 -25.44 10.60
CA ALA A 601 42.94 -25.29 11.37
C ALA A 601 41.72 -25.77 10.57
N ALA A 602 41.59 -25.33 9.31
CA ALA A 602 40.51 -25.74 8.40
C ALA A 602 40.50 -27.26 8.11
N ARG A 603 41.68 -27.89 8.01
CA ARG A 603 41.82 -29.35 7.86
C ARG A 603 41.39 -30.11 9.11
N ARG A 604 41.61 -29.56 10.31
CA ARG A 604 41.10 -30.15 11.56
C ARG A 604 39.57 -30.09 11.63
N THR A 605 38.96 -29.03 11.13
CA THR A 605 37.50 -28.85 11.04
C THR A 605 36.85 -29.84 10.06
N MET A 606 37.52 -30.15 8.94
CA MET A 606 36.98 -31.06 7.91
C MET A 606 36.93 -32.54 8.34
N ASN A 607 37.75 -32.95 9.32
CA ASN A 607 37.79 -34.33 9.82
C ASN A 607 36.95 -34.57 11.09
N THR A 608 36.22 -33.57 11.58
CA THR A 608 35.36 -33.70 12.76
C THR A 608 33.97 -34.25 12.40
N PRO A 609 33.49 -35.35 13.04
CA PRO A 609 32.15 -35.89 12.79
C PRO A 609 31.04 -34.89 13.14
N LYS A 610 29.97 -34.87 12.33
CA LYS A 610 28.86 -33.89 12.36
C LYS A 610 28.25 -33.57 13.73
N HIS A 611 28.34 -34.46 14.73
CA HIS A 611 27.78 -34.23 16.05
C HIS A 611 28.61 -33.26 16.92
N ASN A 612 29.85 -32.93 16.54
CA ASN A 612 30.70 -31.99 17.30
C ASN A 612 30.78 -30.56 16.71
N MET A 613 30.02 -30.23 15.66
CA MET A 613 30.11 -28.89 15.02
C MET A 613 29.62 -27.74 15.91
N GLU A 614 28.79 -27.99 16.93
CA GLU A 614 28.25 -26.95 17.81
C GLU A 614 29.27 -26.39 18.82
N ARG A 615 30.51 -26.89 18.83
CA ARG A 615 31.58 -26.46 19.76
C ARG A 615 32.79 -25.79 19.10
N LEU A 616 32.74 -25.50 17.80
CA LEU A 616 33.83 -24.80 17.12
C LEU A 616 33.64 -23.28 17.16
N PRO A 617 34.71 -22.49 17.37
CA PRO A 617 34.61 -21.03 17.33
C PRO A 617 34.12 -20.56 15.95
N HIS A 618 33.09 -19.70 15.97
CA HIS A 618 32.29 -19.28 14.82
C HIS A 618 33.09 -18.63 13.66
N ALA A 619 34.34 -18.23 13.91
CA ALA A 619 35.22 -17.54 12.95
C ALA A 619 35.82 -18.49 11.89
N GLU A 620 36.12 -19.74 12.23
CA GLU A 620 36.85 -20.65 11.34
C GLU A 620 35.97 -21.25 10.23
N ALA A 621 34.67 -21.41 10.48
CA ALA A 621 33.70 -21.88 9.48
C ALA A 621 33.33 -20.79 8.46
N TYR A 622 33.48 -19.51 8.81
CA TYR A 622 33.04 -18.36 8.01
C TYR A 622 34.06 -17.99 6.92
N ALA A 623 35.36 -18.11 7.21
CA ALA A 623 36.44 -17.79 6.26
C ALA A 623 36.41 -18.67 4.99
N TYR A 624 35.89 -19.89 5.08
CA TYR A 624 35.84 -20.83 3.95
C TYR A 624 34.70 -20.54 2.96
N GLN A 625 33.58 -19.97 3.44
CA GLN A 625 32.42 -19.62 2.59
C GLN A 625 32.67 -18.38 1.72
N HIS A 626 33.62 -17.52 2.13
CA HIS A 626 33.90 -16.23 1.47
C HIS A 626 35.16 -16.20 0.62
N LEU A 627 35.81 -17.35 0.41
CA LEU A 627 36.87 -17.47 -0.61
C LEU A 627 36.24 -17.35 -1.99
N GLY A 628 36.72 -16.39 -2.80
CA GLY A 628 36.28 -16.21 -4.18
C GLY A 628 36.50 -17.47 -5.05
N PRO A 629 35.77 -17.61 -6.18
CA PRO A 629 35.75 -18.83 -6.97
C PRO A 629 37.14 -19.30 -7.45
N GLU A 630 38.06 -18.37 -7.70
CA GLU A 630 39.45 -18.69 -8.05
C GLU A 630 40.23 -19.31 -6.88
N ALA A 631 40.07 -18.80 -5.66
CA ALA A 631 40.76 -19.35 -4.48
C ALA A 631 40.22 -20.73 -4.09
N GLN A 632 38.91 -20.95 -4.27
CA GLN A 632 38.29 -22.27 -4.15
C GLN A 632 38.79 -23.26 -5.21
N HIS A 633 39.12 -22.76 -6.41
CA HIS A 633 39.70 -23.55 -7.49
C HIS A 633 41.15 -23.97 -7.16
N TYR A 634 42.01 -23.04 -6.72
CA TYR A 634 43.39 -23.36 -6.32
C TYR A 634 43.47 -24.32 -5.12
N ALA A 635 42.56 -24.20 -4.15
CA ALA A 635 42.47 -25.13 -3.02
C ALA A 635 42.11 -26.57 -3.45
N ARG A 636 41.38 -26.75 -4.56
CA ARG A 636 41.04 -28.07 -5.11
C ARG A 636 42.17 -28.70 -5.93
N ILE A 637 43.04 -27.90 -6.54
CA ILE A 637 44.07 -28.38 -7.48
C ILE A 637 45.40 -28.69 -6.77
N GLY A 638 45.62 -28.16 -5.57
CA GLY A 638 46.83 -28.42 -4.76
C GLY A 638 47.03 -29.86 -4.28
N GLY A 639 46.23 -30.82 -4.74
CA GLY A 639 46.24 -32.22 -4.35
C GLY A 639 46.60 -33.20 -5.46
N SER A 640 47.52 -32.89 -6.37
CA SER A 640 48.13 -33.89 -7.27
C SER A 640 49.48 -33.43 -7.81
N SER A 641 50.54 -34.06 -7.33
CA SER A 641 51.88 -33.98 -7.91
C SER A 641 51.93 -34.73 -9.24
N VAL A 642 52.16 -34.03 -10.37
CA VAL A 642 52.75 -34.65 -11.57
C VAL A 642 53.71 -33.66 -12.23
N GLN A 643 54.95 -34.11 -12.41
CA GLN A 643 56.08 -33.38 -12.99
C GLN A 643 55.89 -32.95 -14.46
N PRO A 644 56.63 -31.93 -14.95
CA PRO A 644 56.53 -31.48 -16.32
C PRO A 644 57.41 -32.34 -17.25
N LYS A 645 56.88 -32.75 -18.40
CA LYS A 645 57.71 -33.11 -19.56
C LYS A 645 57.35 -32.25 -20.77
N SER A 646 58.38 -31.60 -21.28
CA SER A 646 58.39 -30.71 -22.43
C SER A 646 58.42 -31.46 -23.77
N ARG A 647 58.11 -30.68 -24.83
CA ARG A 647 58.57 -30.75 -26.23
C ARG A 647 57.72 -31.48 -27.27
N TYR A 648 57.19 -30.64 -28.17
CA TYR A 648 57.30 -30.66 -29.64
C TYR A 648 56.85 -31.89 -30.46
N ALA A 649 56.13 -31.51 -31.53
CA ALA A 649 56.06 -32.09 -32.88
C ALA A 649 54.96 -33.12 -33.24
N PRO A 650 54.53 -33.15 -34.52
CA PRO A 650 53.11 -33.21 -34.87
C PRO A 650 52.73 -34.35 -35.84
N LYS A 651 51.42 -34.38 -36.16
CA LYS A 651 50.76 -35.02 -37.32
C LYS A 651 50.60 -36.55 -37.31
N ARG A 652 49.36 -36.97 -37.62
CA ARG A 652 48.91 -37.67 -38.85
C ARG A 652 48.02 -38.92 -38.59
N THR A 653 46.82 -38.82 -39.18
CA THR A 653 46.07 -39.86 -39.94
C THR A 653 45.75 -41.21 -39.30
N GLY A 654 44.47 -41.58 -39.33
CA GLY A 654 44.07 -42.98 -39.14
C GLY A 654 42.57 -43.20 -39.16
N ARG A 655 42.08 -43.71 -40.28
CA ARG A 655 40.68 -44.01 -40.63
C ARG A 655 40.30 -45.42 -40.12
N THR A 656 38.99 -45.72 -40.15
CA THR A 656 38.36 -47.07 -40.14
C THR A 656 38.18 -47.75 -38.77
N SER A 657 37.25 -48.66 -38.50
CA SER A 657 35.90 -49.01 -38.98
C SER A 657 35.46 -50.25 -38.18
N ARG A 658 34.13 -50.49 -38.11
CA ARG A 658 33.44 -51.79 -37.94
C ARG A 658 33.27 -52.41 -36.53
N LYS A 659 31.97 -52.68 -36.26
CA LYS A 659 31.27 -53.62 -35.35
C LYS A 659 31.78 -55.10 -35.55
N PRO A 660 31.25 -56.21 -34.93
CA PRO A 660 30.00 -56.39 -34.14
C PRO A 660 29.97 -57.47 -33.00
N ASN A 661 28.81 -57.54 -32.31
CA ASN A 661 28.06 -58.70 -31.74
C ASN A 661 28.77 -59.83 -30.95
N ARG A 662 28.20 -60.22 -29.78
CA ARG A 662 27.23 -61.35 -29.63
C ARG A 662 26.98 -61.76 -28.16
N ARG A 663 25.69 -62.02 -27.87
CA ARG A 663 25.11 -63.16 -27.10
C ARG A 663 25.31 -63.15 -25.56
N VAL A 664 24.39 -63.59 -24.69
CA VAL A 664 23.19 -64.45 -24.77
C VAL A 664 22.48 -64.46 -23.39
N LEU A 665 21.13 -64.49 -23.38
CA LEU A 665 20.17 -65.24 -22.52
C LEU A 665 20.31 -65.23 -20.97
N ASP A 666 19.29 -65.25 -20.11
CA ASP A 666 17.89 -65.76 -20.09
C ASP A 666 17.03 -64.89 -19.12
N GLU A 667 15.75 -64.59 -19.43
CA GLU A 667 14.50 -65.11 -18.80
C GLU A 667 14.35 -64.76 -17.29
N GLU A 668 13.28 -64.13 -16.79
CA GLU A 668 11.87 -64.51 -16.91
C GLU A 668 10.90 -63.31 -17.06
N MET A 669 9.86 -63.59 -17.84
CA MET A 669 8.65 -62.83 -18.15
C MET A 669 7.55 -63.29 -17.16
N GLN A 670 6.77 -62.41 -16.52
CA GLN A 670 5.32 -62.13 -16.77
C GLN A 670 4.78 -61.71 -15.39
N GLY A 671 3.98 -60.67 -15.19
CA GLY A 671 2.87 -60.13 -15.95
C GLY A 671 1.71 -59.96 -14.95
N TRP A 672 0.86 -58.95 -15.13
CA TRP A 672 -0.61 -59.00 -15.10
C TRP A 672 -1.17 -57.59 -14.95
N ASP A 673 -1.96 -57.22 -15.96
CA ASP A 673 -2.79 -56.02 -16.08
C ASP A 673 -3.84 -55.90 -14.97
N THR A 674 -4.19 -54.66 -14.62
CA THR A 674 -5.57 -54.12 -14.66
C THR A 674 -5.56 -52.60 -14.66
#